data_AF-A0A7Y6D4Y1-F1
#
_entry.id   AF-A0A7Y6D4Y1-F1
#
_cell.length_a   1.000
_cell.length_b   1.000
_cell.length_c   1.000
_cell.angle_alpha   90.00
_cell.angle_beta   90.00
_cell.angle_gamma   90.00
#
_symmetry.space_group_name_H-M   'P 1'
#
loop_
_entity.id
_entity.type
_entity.pdbx_description
1 polymer ?
#
loop_
_entity_poly.entity_id
_entity_poly.type
_entity_poly.pdbx_seq_one_letter_code
_entity_poly.pdbx_strand_id
1 'polypeptide(L)'
;MRPDMASALLLALCGADAGAAPIDDESQPSPTDPSYYRPQPADPAAALLEIRTLPEANHGSLALPNGGQGNRDTPRTDNVLPPALQTSFNFPTNGKPSPLFGAEPYTQQMLLFEEFGPEKLDPQTPPAQMTFPVPTVGPMPGQDPNTVARSGPSGSALEAFLRQPGLTPFPTQYSNVLDRNPWKAQIEAFLNRAPVGSPAEGRPGGKGWSHQRWNEFYPQAAFKTVQAGARQNLGLRDSKQMHGYSKGEFAPGGLYYQTSDIPTTKGTTKGIDIRLHPKMPIQNHNSVWTFDGTLPPKLLMVRYGQPLLMRHYNALPIDPAANNGFGLHTISTHEHNGHNPAESDGYANAFFFPGQYYDYRWPVQLAGYDTINTKAEDPRAAFPCSPGETLWVNDVNPGLKTCQNGSIKIRGDWRETMSTHWFHDHMLDFTAQNVYKGNAVMMNYYSAIDRGNEALEDGVNLRLPSGSAMPWGNRDYDVNLVVADKAWDANGQLWFNPFNTDGFLGDQMLVNWQYQPFLNVRARSYRFRILNGSVSRYVKLAVVREIKGTGGEFPGPAGSGVSYARVPFHMIGNDGNIMEHAVPFDGSLDLDGDGDLKDNNGILPTQAIAERYDIIINFAKNGIKTGDKIYFVNLMEHKTGKGPEKDEVSLADVLSEKYKAVLKQSSKGPQWDKGDPVVGKFLQLIVNSYSGQDLSMDPTAYEPAKPGKAAGKKMIPLAINRDDPADKAKLDLARHREFTFGRSDGTDLAPWTIKTDGGFGYSMDPRQLTAAPQLSTGPTDAGFSGDGTLEVWKIKNGGNGWSHPVHVHFEEGVILNRDGKAPPDWEKWARKDVFRIGPEVDSSTEVTMAIRFREFAGTYMEHCHNTQHEDSSMLLRWDIEHPGQFELMPTPLPSWDGVEYVATAALPTFRTGGKGSGNDDDDEDDGDDNSTNKPPIAGPDTASTTAGVPVTLNVLANDTDPDKNVPLTVVGLSQPDSGMGTATTDGTRVIYTPPAALTEPVTATFTYEVRDAKGGVSAPPGTVTISVAPAATSNEDLQVTSATVSVRSNNRYTWDLAGTTSQTGTVLTITAATTGGPLVLGTATMTPTGTGARWRISASTTGNGPSATPTVTIKSSSGRSVTAPISVR
;
A
#
# COMPACT_ATOMS: atom_id res chain seq x y z
N MET A 1 -40.33 -47.52 17.17
CA MET A 1 -39.69 -48.78 16.74
C MET A 1 -38.93 -48.51 15.44
N ARG A 2 -37.66 -48.93 15.35
CA ARG A 2 -36.99 -49.38 14.12
C ARG A 2 -37.18 -50.92 14.03
N PRO A 3 -36.68 -51.70 13.04
CA PRO A 3 -35.95 -51.38 11.79
C PRO A 3 -36.72 -51.97 10.55
N ASP A 4 -36.19 -52.35 9.38
CA ASP A 4 -34.84 -52.33 8.75
C ASP A 4 -34.95 -52.38 7.20
N MET A 5 -33.84 -52.17 6.48
CA MET A 5 -33.50 -52.78 5.16
C MET A 5 -32.08 -52.37 4.76
N ALA A 6 -31.16 -53.34 4.69
CA ALA A 6 -29.73 -53.12 4.43
C ALA A 6 -29.33 -53.55 3.01
N SER A 7 -28.37 -52.83 2.41
CA SER A 7 -27.56 -53.30 1.29
C SER A 7 -26.10 -53.41 1.75
N ALA A 8 -25.56 -54.62 1.75
CA ALA A 8 -24.18 -54.87 2.16
C ALA A 8 -23.21 -54.64 0.99
N LEU A 9 -22.14 -53.87 1.24
CA LEU A 9 -20.98 -53.79 0.36
C LEU A 9 -19.82 -54.54 1.02
N LEU A 10 -19.23 -55.51 0.32
CA LEU A 10 -18.10 -56.30 0.85
C LEU A 10 -16.86 -55.41 0.99
N LEU A 11 -16.27 -55.37 2.19
CA LEU A 11 -14.88 -54.92 2.36
C LEU A 11 -13.92 -56.02 1.88
N ALA A 12 -13.13 -55.72 0.86
CA ALA A 12 -11.87 -56.40 0.62
C ALA A 12 -10.78 -55.71 1.46
N LEU A 13 -10.33 -56.37 2.53
CA LEU A 13 -9.22 -55.90 3.36
C LEU A 13 -7.88 -56.15 2.65
N CYS A 14 -7.47 -55.21 1.79
CA CYS A 14 -6.05 -55.03 1.51
C CYS A 14 -5.44 -54.19 2.64
N GLY A 15 -4.42 -54.72 3.31
CA GLY A 15 -3.60 -53.96 4.24
C GLY A 15 -2.72 -52.98 3.47
N ALA A 16 -3.26 -51.81 3.16
CA ALA A 16 -2.44 -50.61 2.97
C ALA A 16 -2.29 -49.97 4.35
N ASP A 17 -1.06 -49.64 4.74
CA ASP A 17 -0.84 -48.72 5.84
C ASP A 17 -1.52 -47.40 5.44
N ALA A 18 -2.57 -47.04 6.19
CA ALA A 18 -3.24 -45.76 6.03
C ALA A 18 -2.33 -44.68 6.64
N GLY A 19 -1.29 -44.29 5.89
CA GLY A 19 -0.61 -43.03 6.13
C GLY A 19 -1.66 -41.93 6.21
N ALA A 20 -1.57 -41.09 7.25
CA ALA A 20 -2.45 -39.94 7.35
C ALA A 20 -2.30 -39.12 6.07
N ALA A 21 -3.41 -38.70 5.46
CA ALA A 21 -3.33 -37.71 4.40
C ALA A 21 -2.76 -36.41 5.01
N PRO A 22 -1.89 -35.67 4.31
CA PRO A 22 -1.39 -34.39 4.78
C PRO A 22 -2.53 -33.46 5.18
N ILE A 23 -2.32 -32.67 6.23
CA ILE A 23 -3.36 -31.77 6.76
C ILE A 23 -3.79 -30.74 5.71
N ASP A 24 -2.85 -30.27 4.90
CA ASP A 24 -3.05 -29.30 3.83
C ASP A 24 -2.18 -29.66 2.59
N ASP A 25 -2.62 -29.26 1.39
CA ASP A 25 -1.96 -29.58 0.11
C ASP A 25 -1.12 -28.40 -0.40
N GLU A 26 0.15 -28.44 -0.02
CA GLU A 26 1.17 -27.41 -0.25
C GLU A 26 2.01 -27.69 -1.53
N SER A 27 1.56 -28.62 -2.39
CA SER A 27 2.23 -28.90 -3.67
C SER A 27 1.97 -27.78 -4.70
N GLN A 28 2.91 -27.57 -5.62
CA GLN A 28 2.74 -26.59 -6.70
C GLN A 28 1.46 -26.85 -7.53
N PRO A 29 0.82 -25.82 -8.10
CA PRO A 29 -0.34 -26.03 -8.98
C PRO A 29 0.00 -26.92 -10.17
N SER A 30 -0.98 -27.67 -10.68
CA SER A 30 -0.79 -28.48 -11.89
C SER A 30 -0.63 -27.59 -13.14
N PRO A 31 0.00 -28.06 -14.23
CA PRO A 31 0.06 -27.31 -15.51
C PRO A 31 -1.29 -26.97 -16.16
N THR A 32 -2.40 -27.55 -15.66
CA THR A 32 -3.78 -27.24 -16.06
C THR A 32 -4.48 -26.22 -15.16
N ASP A 33 -3.84 -25.80 -14.07
CA ASP A 33 -4.36 -24.75 -13.18
C ASP A 33 -4.07 -23.36 -13.78
N PRO A 34 -5.02 -22.40 -13.76
CA PRO A 34 -4.79 -21.06 -14.30
C PRO A 34 -3.64 -20.31 -13.59
N SER A 35 -3.38 -20.61 -12.32
CA SER A 35 -2.32 -20.03 -11.49
C SER A 35 -1.00 -20.83 -11.53
N TYR A 36 -0.82 -21.72 -12.51
CA TYR A 36 0.38 -22.54 -12.66
C TYR A 36 1.68 -21.71 -12.69
N TYR A 37 2.62 -22.11 -11.84
CA TYR A 37 3.95 -21.50 -11.75
C TYR A 37 4.74 -21.79 -13.02
N ARG A 38 5.70 -20.94 -13.37
CA ARG A 38 6.48 -21.09 -14.61
C ARG A 38 7.96 -20.89 -14.35
N PRO A 39 8.86 -21.62 -15.03
CA PRO A 39 10.29 -21.34 -14.95
C PRO A 39 10.60 -19.88 -15.27
N GLN A 40 11.64 -19.34 -14.64
CA GLN A 40 12.26 -18.07 -15.06
C GLN A 40 12.48 -18.09 -16.58
N PRO A 41 12.12 -17.01 -17.32
CA PRO A 41 12.48 -16.87 -18.72
C PRO A 41 13.99 -17.07 -18.94
N ALA A 42 14.35 -17.81 -19.99
CA ALA A 42 15.75 -18.18 -20.27
C ALA A 42 16.67 -16.97 -20.52
N ASP A 43 16.10 -15.85 -20.98
CA ASP A 43 16.72 -14.53 -20.97
C ASP A 43 15.90 -13.60 -20.04
N PRO A 44 16.30 -13.44 -18.77
CA PRO A 44 15.63 -12.54 -17.84
C PRO A 44 15.66 -11.08 -18.28
N ALA A 45 16.73 -10.63 -18.97
CA ALA A 45 16.86 -9.25 -19.38
C ALA A 45 15.90 -8.90 -20.52
N ALA A 46 15.75 -9.79 -21.51
CA ALA A 46 14.74 -9.66 -22.55
C ALA A 46 13.31 -9.70 -21.97
N ALA A 47 13.03 -10.59 -21.02
CA ALA A 47 11.71 -10.67 -20.38
C ALA A 47 11.34 -9.41 -19.56
N LEU A 48 12.31 -8.86 -18.80
CA LEU A 48 12.13 -7.59 -18.10
C LEU A 48 11.92 -6.40 -19.06
N LEU A 49 12.51 -6.45 -20.26
CA LEU A 49 12.25 -5.45 -21.31
C LEU A 49 10.88 -5.65 -21.97
N GLU A 50 10.47 -6.90 -22.21
CA GLU A 50 9.16 -7.25 -22.80
C GLU A 50 8.01 -6.76 -21.92
N ILE A 51 8.09 -6.96 -20.59
CA ILE A 51 7.09 -6.49 -19.63
C ILE A 51 6.83 -4.98 -19.76
N ARG A 52 7.87 -4.18 -20.01
CA ARG A 52 7.76 -2.72 -20.21
C ARG A 52 7.03 -2.31 -21.50
N THR A 53 6.77 -3.25 -22.40
CA THR A 53 5.98 -3.03 -23.64
C THR A 53 4.52 -3.47 -23.51
N LEU A 54 4.17 -4.17 -22.43
CA LEU A 54 2.80 -4.58 -22.14
C LEU A 54 1.98 -3.42 -21.57
N PRO A 55 0.63 -3.45 -21.68
CA PRO A 55 -0.25 -2.53 -20.96
C PRO A 55 -0.02 -2.55 -19.45
N GLU A 56 -0.44 -1.49 -18.75
CA GLU A 56 -0.46 -1.40 -17.28
C GLU A 56 -1.17 -2.63 -16.67
N ALA A 57 -0.68 -3.17 -15.55
CA ALA A 57 -1.21 -4.41 -14.98
C ALA A 57 -2.62 -4.27 -14.39
N ASN A 58 -3.02 -3.04 -14.03
CA ASN A 58 -4.35 -2.67 -13.57
C ASN A 58 -5.26 -2.09 -14.68
N HIS A 59 -4.89 -2.16 -15.97
CA HIS A 59 -5.66 -1.57 -17.09
C HIS A 59 -7.14 -2.02 -17.14
N GLY A 60 -7.45 -3.22 -16.62
CA GLY A 60 -8.83 -3.74 -16.51
C GLY A 60 -9.72 -2.98 -15.51
N SER A 61 -9.13 -2.25 -14.56
CA SER A 61 -9.83 -1.51 -13.50
C SER A 61 -10.64 -0.30 -14.01
N LEU A 62 -10.32 0.21 -15.20
CA LEU A 62 -10.87 1.45 -15.77
C LEU A 62 -11.61 1.24 -17.10
N ALA A 63 -12.48 0.22 -17.16
CA ALA A 63 -13.33 -0.02 -18.33
C ALA A 63 -14.43 1.05 -18.49
N LEU A 64 -14.67 1.50 -19.72
CA LEU A 64 -15.57 2.61 -20.06
C LEU A 64 -16.77 2.16 -20.95
N PRO A 65 -17.90 2.91 -20.95
CA PRO A 65 -19.13 2.60 -21.71
C PRO A 65 -19.02 2.46 -23.24
N ASN A 66 -17.87 2.78 -23.83
CA ASN A 66 -17.61 2.68 -25.26
C ASN A 66 -16.76 1.46 -25.64
N GLY A 67 -16.53 0.54 -24.69
CA GLY A 67 -15.59 -0.58 -24.86
C GLY A 67 -14.12 -0.15 -24.80
N GLY A 68 -13.83 1.13 -24.55
CA GLY A 68 -12.49 1.61 -24.26
C GLY A 68 -12.06 1.25 -22.84
N GLN A 69 -10.75 1.16 -22.63
CA GLN A 69 -10.13 1.10 -21.32
C GLN A 69 -9.39 2.42 -21.10
N GLY A 70 -9.50 2.97 -19.89
CA GLY A 70 -8.69 4.08 -19.44
C GLY A 70 -7.51 3.62 -18.58
N ASN A 71 -6.68 4.60 -18.22
CA ASN A 71 -5.66 4.53 -17.19
C ASN A 71 -5.85 5.67 -16.18
N ARG A 72 -4.94 5.80 -15.22
CA ARG A 72 -4.96 6.87 -14.20
C ARG A 72 -5.17 8.27 -14.81
N ASP A 73 -4.50 8.56 -15.93
CA ASP A 73 -4.49 9.87 -16.62
C ASP A 73 -5.72 10.13 -17.48
N THR A 74 -6.53 9.10 -17.74
CA THR A 74 -7.66 9.20 -18.66
C THR A 74 -8.68 10.23 -18.18
N PRO A 75 -8.92 11.33 -18.93
CA PRO A 75 -9.85 12.37 -18.49
C PRO A 75 -11.28 11.83 -18.40
N ARG A 76 -11.84 11.81 -17.18
CA ARG A 76 -13.25 11.50 -16.92
C ARG A 76 -13.96 12.78 -16.46
N THR A 77 -15.26 12.90 -16.72
CA THR A 77 -16.09 14.11 -16.46
C THR A 77 -15.89 14.69 -15.05
N ASP A 78 -15.69 13.83 -14.06
CA ASP A 78 -15.53 14.20 -12.66
C ASP A 78 -14.09 14.04 -12.13
N ASN A 79 -13.12 13.52 -12.91
CA ASN A 79 -11.75 13.23 -12.43
C ASN A 79 -10.72 14.32 -12.75
N VAL A 80 -11.09 15.34 -13.52
CA VAL A 80 -10.17 16.44 -13.84
C VAL A 80 -10.58 17.64 -13.02
N LEU A 81 -9.89 17.87 -11.90
CA LEU A 81 -9.70 19.22 -11.39
C LEU A 81 -8.97 20.00 -12.49
N PRO A 82 -9.64 20.90 -13.25
CA PRO A 82 -9.02 21.54 -14.40
C PRO A 82 -7.78 22.30 -13.94
N PRO A 83 -6.69 22.37 -14.73
CA PRO A 83 -5.51 23.15 -14.35
C PRO A 83 -5.81 24.62 -14.02
N ALA A 84 -6.93 25.18 -14.51
CA ALA A 84 -7.44 26.50 -14.16
C ALA A 84 -8.08 26.63 -12.76
N LEU A 85 -8.43 25.51 -12.11
CA LEU A 85 -8.92 25.46 -10.72
C LEU A 85 -7.82 25.06 -9.72
N GLN A 86 -6.70 24.51 -10.20
CA GLN A 86 -5.52 24.26 -9.38
C GLN A 86 -4.88 25.59 -8.96
N THR A 87 -4.47 25.67 -7.69
CA THR A 87 -3.73 26.83 -7.16
C THR A 87 -2.23 26.53 -7.09
N SER A 88 -1.43 27.57 -6.86
CA SER A 88 -0.02 27.43 -6.48
C SER A 88 0.17 27.47 -4.96
N PHE A 89 -0.78 26.92 -4.19
CA PHE A 89 -0.74 26.91 -2.71
C PHE A 89 -0.32 25.55 -2.18
N ASN A 90 0.31 25.54 -1.01
CA ASN A 90 0.85 24.32 -0.40
C ASN A 90 -0.17 23.63 0.53
N PHE A 91 -1.08 24.41 1.13
CA PHE A 91 -2.14 23.91 2.01
C PHE A 91 -3.52 24.47 1.60
N PRO A 92 -4.52 23.60 1.37
CA PRO A 92 -4.30 22.21 0.99
C PRO A 92 -3.58 22.15 -0.36
N THR A 93 -2.85 21.07 -0.65
CA THR A 93 -1.89 21.02 -1.78
C THR A 93 -2.56 21.27 -3.13
N ASN A 94 -2.21 22.40 -3.77
CA ASN A 94 -2.82 22.96 -4.98
C ASN A 94 -4.33 23.28 -4.90
N GLY A 95 -4.89 23.35 -3.68
CA GLY A 95 -6.29 23.66 -3.42
C GLY A 95 -6.52 25.07 -2.87
N LYS A 96 -7.71 25.31 -2.33
CA LYS A 96 -8.05 26.54 -1.59
C LYS A 96 -8.27 26.18 -0.12
N PRO A 97 -7.99 27.08 0.84
CA PRO A 97 -8.22 26.83 2.25
C PRO A 97 -9.65 26.36 2.57
N SER A 98 -9.75 25.34 3.42
CA SER A 98 -10.98 24.66 3.78
C SER A 98 -11.89 25.57 4.64
N PRO A 99 -13.12 25.92 4.18
CA PRO A 99 -14.02 26.79 4.94
C PRO A 99 -14.64 26.08 6.15
N LEU A 100 -14.57 26.66 7.36
CA LEU A 100 -15.00 25.96 8.59
C LEU A 100 -16.53 25.90 8.81
N PHE A 101 -17.35 26.62 8.04
CA PHE A 101 -18.82 26.71 8.25
C PHE A 101 -19.25 27.10 9.68
N GLY A 102 -18.40 27.84 10.40
CA GLY A 102 -18.62 28.20 11.80
C GLY A 102 -18.42 27.04 12.80
N ALA A 103 -17.80 25.94 12.38
CA ALA A 103 -17.22 24.95 13.29
C ALA A 103 -16.17 25.61 14.18
N GLU A 104 -16.16 25.24 15.46
CA GLU A 104 -15.28 25.81 16.46
C GLU A 104 -14.52 24.64 17.14
N PRO A 105 -13.20 24.76 17.34
CA PRO A 105 -12.41 23.74 18.02
C PRO A 105 -13.00 23.33 19.37
N TYR A 106 -12.97 22.02 19.66
CA TYR A 106 -13.37 21.44 20.94
C TYR A 106 -14.85 21.67 21.31
N THR A 107 -15.72 21.89 20.31
CA THR A 107 -17.17 22.04 20.52
C THR A 107 -18.00 20.80 20.17
N GLN A 108 -17.35 19.72 19.70
CA GLN A 108 -17.98 18.42 19.44
C GLN A 108 -17.29 17.30 20.23
N GLN A 109 -18.06 16.34 20.72
CA GLN A 109 -17.54 15.13 21.34
C GLN A 109 -16.93 14.20 20.26
N MET A 110 -15.78 13.60 20.58
CA MET A 110 -15.13 12.61 19.73
C MET A 110 -15.98 11.33 19.61
N LEU A 111 -16.15 10.85 18.37
CA LEU A 111 -16.69 9.54 18.07
C LEU A 111 -15.65 8.47 18.44
N LEU A 112 -16.04 7.56 19.33
CA LEU A 112 -15.31 6.33 19.58
C LEU A 112 -15.68 5.28 18.54
N PHE A 113 -14.73 4.39 18.25
CA PHE A 113 -14.86 3.39 17.21
C PHE A 113 -16.04 2.43 17.44
N GLU A 114 -16.74 2.11 16.35
CA GLU A 114 -17.86 1.17 16.28
C GLU A 114 -17.33 -0.22 15.86
N GLU A 115 -17.59 -1.24 16.66
CA GLU A 115 -17.03 -2.59 16.43
C GLU A 115 -17.74 -3.34 15.29
N PHE A 116 -16.99 -4.11 14.50
CA PHE A 116 -17.56 -4.99 13.46
C PHE A 116 -18.38 -6.16 14.03
N GLY A 117 -17.93 -6.72 15.16
CA GLY A 117 -18.51 -7.89 15.83
C GLY A 117 -18.42 -9.20 15.03
N PRO A 118 -17.26 -9.88 15.01
CA PRO A 118 -17.14 -11.24 14.50
C PRO A 118 -18.06 -12.23 15.21
N GLU A 119 -18.66 -13.13 14.44
CA GLU A 119 -19.53 -14.21 14.92
C GLU A 119 -18.93 -15.57 14.55
N LYS A 120 -19.35 -16.64 15.23
CA LYS A 120 -18.92 -18.00 14.90
C LYS A 120 -19.25 -18.32 13.44
N LEU A 121 -18.27 -18.80 12.66
CA LEU A 121 -18.53 -19.33 11.33
C LEU A 121 -19.15 -20.74 11.47
N ASP A 122 -20.48 -20.83 11.37
CA ASP A 122 -21.20 -22.09 11.57
C ASP A 122 -21.75 -22.65 10.24
N PRO A 123 -21.27 -23.80 9.76
CA PRO A 123 -21.74 -24.42 8.51
C PRO A 123 -23.19 -24.94 8.58
N GLN A 124 -23.81 -24.96 9.77
CA GLN A 124 -25.24 -25.27 9.93
C GLN A 124 -26.14 -24.04 9.78
N THR A 125 -25.57 -22.84 9.63
CA THR A 125 -26.36 -21.62 9.41
C THR A 125 -27.07 -21.71 8.06
N PRO A 126 -28.41 -21.52 8.00
CA PRO A 126 -29.14 -21.56 6.73
C PRO A 126 -28.60 -20.52 5.74
N PRO A 127 -28.52 -20.83 4.43
CA PRO A 127 -28.09 -19.88 3.42
C PRO A 127 -28.90 -18.57 3.45
N ALA A 128 -28.20 -17.46 3.23
CA ALA A 128 -28.79 -16.13 3.13
C ALA A 128 -29.86 -16.08 2.03
N GLN A 129 -31.00 -15.45 2.32
CA GLN A 129 -32.14 -15.36 1.40
C GLN A 129 -32.05 -14.15 0.46
N MET A 130 -31.40 -13.07 0.90
CA MET A 130 -31.14 -11.88 0.10
C MET A 130 -29.74 -11.99 -0.51
N THR A 131 -29.68 -11.86 -1.84
CA THR A 131 -28.43 -11.62 -2.56
C THR A 131 -27.87 -10.24 -2.22
N PHE A 132 -26.60 -10.00 -2.56
CA PHE A 132 -26.00 -8.67 -2.42
C PHE A 132 -26.81 -7.66 -3.25
N PRO A 133 -27.36 -6.59 -2.63
CA PRO A 133 -28.34 -5.72 -3.28
C PRO A 133 -27.69 -4.93 -4.41
N VAL A 134 -28.42 -4.76 -5.51
CA VAL A 134 -28.00 -3.97 -6.69
C VAL A 134 -28.09 -2.46 -6.43
N PRO A 135 -27.30 -1.63 -7.12
CA PRO A 135 -27.43 -0.18 -7.03
C PRO A 135 -28.79 0.29 -7.55
N THR A 136 -29.30 1.37 -6.96
CA THR A 136 -30.55 2.02 -7.38
C THR A 136 -30.37 3.52 -7.42
N VAL A 137 -31.23 4.23 -8.18
CA VAL A 137 -31.38 5.68 -7.96
C VAL A 137 -31.96 5.95 -6.58
N GLY A 138 -31.63 7.10 -5.99
CA GLY A 138 -32.11 7.52 -4.68
C GLY A 138 -31.75 8.98 -4.37
N PRO A 139 -32.23 9.55 -3.25
CA PRO A 139 -31.97 10.95 -2.94
C PRO A 139 -30.52 11.20 -2.48
N MET A 140 -29.96 12.32 -2.92
CA MET A 140 -28.76 12.92 -2.30
C MET A 140 -29.01 13.20 -0.80
N PRO A 141 -27.99 13.14 0.06
CA PRO A 141 -26.57 12.90 -0.25
C PRO A 141 -26.18 11.41 -0.36
N GLY A 142 -27.08 10.47 -0.07
CA GLY A 142 -26.74 9.04 0.09
C GLY A 142 -26.76 8.19 -1.18
N GLN A 143 -27.39 8.66 -2.27
CA GLN A 143 -27.49 7.96 -3.56
C GLN A 143 -27.58 8.98 -4.71
N ASP A 144 -27.26 8.57 -5.94
CA ASP A 144 -27.45 9.40 -7.13
C ASP A 144 -28.94 9.38 -7.57
N PRO A 145 -29.60 10.54 -7.77
CA PRO A 145 -31.03 10.61 -8.08
C PRO A 145 -31.37 10.31 -9.54
N ASN A 146 -30.37 10.28 -10.43
CA ASN A 146 -30.56 10.21 -11.88
C ASN A 146 -29.98 8.94 -12.52
N THR A 147 -28.87 8.40 -11.99
CA THR A 147 -28.07 7.38 -12.67
C THR A 147 -27.75 6.19 -11.75
N VAL A 148 -28.26 5.01 -12.09
CA VAL A 148 -27.99 3.76 -11.36
C VAL A 148 -26.49 3.46 -11.28
N ALA A 149 -25.74 3.60 -12.38
CA ALA A 149 -24.31 3.30 -12.41
C ALA A 149 -23.47 4.24 -11.52
N ARG A 150 -23.96 5.45 -11.20
CA ARG A 150 -23.28 6.45 -10.34
C ARG A 150 -23.73 6.39 -8.88
N SER A 151 -24.54 5.38 -8.54
CA SER A 151 -25.15 5.17 -7.24
C SER A 151 -24.69 3.87 -6.61
N GLY A 152 -24.84 3.75 -5.29
CA GLY A 152 -24.79 2.48 -4.58
C GLY A 152 -26.20 1.90 -4.33
N PRO A 153 -26.30 0.74 -3.66
CA PRO A 153 -27.56 0.23 -3.12
C PRO A 153 -28.04 1.11 -1.96
N SER A 154 -29.33 1.10 -1.65
CA SER A 154 -29.86 1.91 -0.55
C SER A 154 -29.35 1.43 0.81
N GLY A 155 -29.12 2.34 1.75
CA GLY A 155 -28.60 2.01 3.08
C GLY A 155 -29.47 1.02 3.86
N SER A 156 -30.80 1.05 3.67
CA SER A 156 -31.72 0.08 4.26
C SER A 156 -31.58 -1.32 3.64
N ALA A 157 -31.33 -1.42 2.32
CA ALA A 157 -31.06 -2.70 1.66
C ALA A 157 -29.70 -3.27 2.05
N LEU A 158 -28.65 -2.44 2.13
CA LEU A 158 -27.32 -2.85 2.61
C LEU A 158 -27.39 -3.40 4.04
N GLU A 159 -28.01 -2.69 4.98
CA GLU A 159 -28.08 -3.20 6.35
C GLU A 159 -29.03 -4.39 6.50
N ALA A 160 -30.10 -4.50 5.70
CA ALA A 160 -30.92 -5.71 5.68
C ALA A 160 -30.10 -6.93 5.20
N PHE A 161 -29.27 -6.75 4.16
CA PHE A 161 -28.35 -7.78 3.67
C PHE A 161 -27.28 -8.17 4.71
N LEU A 162 -26.64 -7.18 5.34
CA LEU A 162 -25.60 -7.39 6.36
C LEU A 162 -26.12 -8.00 7.67
N ARG A 163 -27.40 -7.77 8.03
CA ARG A 163 -28.05 -8.39 9.20
C ARG A 163 -28.29 -9.89 9.06
N GLN A 164 -28.26 -10.45 7.84
CA GLN A 164 -28.45 -11.89 7.65
C GLN A 164 -27.35 -12.68 8.38
N PRO A 165 -27.65 -13.80 9.04
CA PRO A 165 -26.64 -14.61 9.72
C PRO A 165 -25.68 -15.26 8.71
N GLY A 166 -24.46 -15.57 9.16
CA GLY A 166 -23.48 -16.34 8.39
C GLY A 166 -23.02 -15.71 7.08
N LEU A 167 -22.35 -16.53 6.26
CA LEU A 167 -21.84 -16.19 4.94
C LEU A 167 -22.48 -17.10 3.88
N THR A 168 -22.78 -16.56 2.71
CA THR A 168 -23.39 -17.29 1.59
C THR A 168 -22.86 -16.70 0.28
N PRO A 169 -22.32 -17.51 -0.64
CA PRO A 169 -22.01 -18.95 -0.50
C PRO A 169 -21.05 -19.20 0.68
N PHE A 170 -21.06 -20.41 1.26
CA PHE A 170 -20.20 -20.71 2.40
C PHE A 170 -18.71 -20.67 1.96
N PRO A 171 -17.79 -20.09 2.76
CA PRO A 171 -16.38 -19.93 2.36
C PRO A 171 -15.67 -21.26 2.06
N THR A 172 -14.74 -21.22 1.11
CA THR A 172 -13.94 -22.36 0.67
C THR A 172 -12.47 -21.98 0.49
N GLN A 173 -11.58 -22.97 0.58
CA GLN A 173 -10.15 -22.82 0.29
C GLN A 173 -9.90 -22.10 -1.05
N TYR A 174 -10.56 -22.56 -2.11
CA TYR A 174 -10.50 -21.97 -3.45
C TYR A 174 -11.53 -20.85 -3.64
N SER A 175 -11.19 -19.87 -4.48
CA SER A 175 -12.10 -18.80 -4.90
C SER A 175 -13.28 -19.33 -5.72
N ASN A 176 -14.48 -18.85 -5.44
CA ASN A 176 -15.70 -19.23 -6.14
C ASN A 176 -15.85 -18.49 -7.49
N VAL A 177 -15.31 -19.12 -8.53
CA VAL A 177 -15.40 -18.66 -9.92
C VAL A 177 -16.70 -19.08 -10.65
N LEU A 178 -17.62 -19.77 -9.97
CA LEU A 178 -18.84 -20.33 -10.57
C LEU A 178 -20.05 -19.41 -10.40
N ASP A 179 -20.24 -18.88 -9.19
CA ASP A 179 -21.29 -17.90 -8.91
C ASP A 179 -21.01 -16.59 -9.65
N ARG A 180 -22.04 -16.01 -10.27
CA ARG A 180 -21.90 -14.79 -11.09
C ARG A 180 -22.20 -13.55 -10.27
N ASN A 181 -21.49 -12.45 -10.58
CA ASN A 181 -21.70 -11.15 -9.97
C ASN A 181 -23.19 -10.74 -10.06
N PRO A 182 -23.88 -10.51 -8.93
CA PRO A 182 -25.31 -10.19 -8.91
C PRO A 182 -25.66 -8.85 -9.61
N TRP A 183 -24.67 -7.99 -9.84
CA TRP A 183 -24.83 -6.71 -10.54
C TRP A 183 -24.62 -6.81 -12.06
N LYS A 184 -24.43 -8.03 -12.60
CA LYS A 184 -24.13 -8.29 -14.02
C LYS A 184 -24.98 -7.46 -14.99
N ALA A 185 -26.29 -7.38 -14.79
CA ALA A 185 -27.18 -6.65 -15.69
C ALA A 185 -26.92 -5.13 -15.71
N GLN A 186 -26.60 -4.55 -14.54
CA GLN A 186 -26.25 -3.14 -14.40
C GLN A 186 -24.85 -2.85 -14.98
N ILE A 187 -23.91 -3.78 -14.83
CA ILE A 187 -22.56 -3.70 -15.40
C ILE A 187 -22.60 -3.77 -16.94
N GLU A 188 -23.32 -4.75 -17.50
CA GLU A 188 -23.51 -4.89 -18.96
C GLU A 188 -24.20 -3.65 -19.58
N ALA A 189 -25.17 -3.07 -18.86
CA ALA A 189 -25.83 -1.83 -19.28
C ALA A 189 -24.91 -0.60 -19.21
N PHE A 190 -24.02 -0.51 -18.21
CA PHE A 190 -23.04 0.59 -18.12
C PHE A 190 -21.93 0.45 -19.18
N LEU A 191 -21.31 -0.73 -19.28
CA LEU A 191 -20.22 -0.99 -20.23
C LEU A 191 -20.67 -1.07 -21.69
N ASN A 192 -21.99 -1.15 -21.95
CA ASN A 192 -22.58 -1.38 -23.26
C ASN A 192 -21.96 -2.60 -23.98
N ARG A 193 -21.66 -3.64 -23.19
CA ARG A 193 -20.90 -4.83 -23.59
C ARG A 193 -21.51 -6.07 -22.93
N ALA A 194 -21.72 -7.14 -23.68
CA ALA A 194 -22.24 -8.41 -23.19
C ALA A 194 -21.70 -9.61 -24.00
N PRO A 195 -21.57 -10.80 -23.39
CA PRO A 195 -21.76 -11.06 -21.96
C PRO A 195 -20.56 -10.56 -21.12
N VAL A 196 -20.81 -10.09 -19.89
CA VAL A 196 -19.77 -9.84 -18.89
C VAL A 196 -19.60 -11.08 -18.00
N GLY A 197 -18.36 -11.53 -17.82
CA GLY A 197 -18.02 -12.81 -17.16
C GLY A 197 -17.99 -12.80 -15.62
N SER A 198 -17.83 -11.63 -14.99
CA SER A 198 -17.52 -11.42 -13.56
C SER A 198 -18.06 -12.50 -12.59
N PRO A 199 -17.17 -13.22 -11.88
CA PRO A 199 -17.57 -14.05 -10.74
C PRO A 199 -18.02 -13.19 -9.55
N ALA A 200 -18.79 -13.76 -8.62
CA ALA A 200 -19.24 -13.07 -7.41
C ALA A 200 -18.10 -12.89 -6.39
N GLU A 201 -17.17 -13.85 -6.30
CA GLU A 201 -15.91 -13.69 -5.58
C GLU A 201 -14.85 -13.09 -6.52
N GLY A 202 -14.21 -11.99 -6.12
CA GLY A 202 -13.19 -11.30 -6.90
C GLY A 202 -11.76 -11.79 -6.64
N ARG A 203 -11.56 -12.69 -5.66
CA ARG A 203 -10.25 -13.27 -5.35
C ARG A 203 -9.71 -14.06 -6.56
N PRO A 204 -8.42 -13.91 -6.93
CA PRO A 204 -7.80 -14.69 -8.00
C PRO A 204 -8.06 -16.21 -7.85
N GLY A 205 -8.44 -16.85 -8.96
CA GLY A 205 -8.82 -18.27 -8.97
C GLY A 205 -7.65 -19.20 -9.30
N GLY A 206 -7.71 -20.46 -8.85
CA GLY A 206 -6.63 -21.44 -9.00
C GLY A 206 -5.93 -21.74 -7.69
N LYS A 207 -5.13 -22.81 -7.65
CA LYS A 207 -4.49 -23.31 -6.43
C LYS A 207 -3.44 -22.35 -5.85
N GLY A 208 -2.67 -21.67 -6.68
CA GLY A 208 -1.62 -20.74 -6.25
C GLY A 208 -2.13 -19.47 -5.56
N TRP A 209 -3.44 -19.22 -5.60
CA TRP A 209 -4.14 -18.15 -4.85
C TRP A 209 -5.25 -18.70 -3.93
N SER A 210 -5.21 -20.02 -3.67
CA SER A 210 -6.09 -20.66 -2.69
C SER A 210 -5.61 -20.38 -1.27
N HIS A 211 -6.51 -20.48 -0.28
CA HIS A 211 -6.12 -20.22 1.10
C HIS A 211 -5.10 -21.25 1.59
N GLN A 212 -3.90 -20.78 1.93
CA GLN A 212 -2.80 -21.63 2.41
C GLN A 212 -3.15 -22.22 3.77
N ARG A 213 -2.76 -23.47 4.05
CA ARG A 213 -3.01 -24.13 5.35
C ARG A 213 -4.48 -23.98 5.81
N TRP A 214 -5.43 -24.31 4.92
CA TRP A 214 -6.87 -24.05 5.12
C TRP A 214 -7.48 -24.92 6.21
N ASN A 215 -7.10 -26.19 6.29
CA ASN A 215 -7.61 -27.11 7.30
C ASN A 215 -6.98 -26.86 8.66
N GLU A 216 -5.68 -26.54 8.70
CA GLU A 216 -4.98 -26.19 9.95
C GLU A 216 -5.49 -24.86 10.55
N PHE A 217 -5.59 -23.79 9.74
CA PHE A 217 -6.11 -22.49 10.16
C PHE A 217 -7.53 -22.25 9.62
N TYR A 218 -8.42 -23.23 9.83
CA TYR A 218 -9.81 -23.11 9.41
C TYR A 218 -10.51 -21.96 10.17
N PRO A 219 -11.19 -21.02 9.49
CA PRO A 219 -11.82 -19.86 10.12
C PRO A 219 -12.89 -20.26 11.14
N GLN A 220 -12.63 -19.96 12.43
CA GLN A 220 -13.53 -20.25 13.54
C GLN A 220 -14.55 -19.12 13.75
N ALA A 221 -14.17 -17.90 13.37
CA ALA A 221 -15.05 -16.73 13.35
C ALA A 221 -15.09 -16.12 11.94
N ALA A 222 -16.15 -15.35 11.67
CA ALA A 222 -16.27 -14.54 10.47
C ALA A 222 -17.06 -13.26 10.71
N PHE A 223 -16.86 -12.27 9.85
CA PHE A 223 -17.77 -11.13 9.70
C PHE A 223 -17.90 -10.74 8.24
N LYS A 224 -18.97 -10.01 7.94
CA LYS A 224 -19.14 -9.32 6.66
C LYS A 224 -19.22 -7.82 6.84
N THR A 225 -18.63 -7.12 5.89
CA THR A 225 -18.65 -5.67 5.77
C THR A 225 -18.73 -5.29 4.30
N VAL A 226 -18.98 -4.02 4.03
CA VAL A 226 -19.11 -3.50 2.67
C VAL A 226 -18.39 -2.17 2.56
N GLN A 227 -17.51 -2.00 1.57
CA GLN A 227 -17.05 -0.67 1.21
C GLN A 227 -18.18 0.04 0.48
N ALA A 228 -18.65 1.15 1.03
CA ALA A 228 -19.80 1.86 0.51
C ALA A 228 -19.63 3.38 0.60
N GLY A 229 -20.37 4.08 -0.25
CA GLY A 229 -20.50 5.53 -0.20
C GLY A 229 -21.16 6.02 1.10
N ALA A 230 -20.79 7.22 1.51
CA ALA A 230 -21.33 7.89 2.69
C ALA A 230 -22.86 7.86 2.76
N ARG A 231 -23.36 7.35 3.89
CA ARG A 231 -24.78 7.28 4.24
C ARG A 231 -24.98 7.44 5.75
N GLN A 232 -26.21 7.66 6.17
CA GLN A 232 -26.57 7.65 7.58
C GLN A 232 -26.41 6.23 8.18
N ASN A 233 -25.88 6.16 9.41
CA ASN A 233 -25.84 4.93 10.20
C ASN A 233 -27.25 4.61 10.73
N LEU A 234 -27.81 3.43 10.42
CA LEU A 234 -29.14 3.04 10.89
C LEU A 234 -29.10 2.07 12.08
N GLY A 235 -27.93 1.87 12.69
CA GLY A 235 -27.71 1.07 13.89
C GLY A 235 -27.46 -0.42 13.62
N LEU A 236 -26.86 -0.78 12.47
CA LEU A 236 -26.49 -2.17 12.17
C LEU A 236 -25.59 -2.78 13.25
N ARG A 237 -24.55 -2.04 13.66
CA ARG A 237 -23.48 -2.55 14.52
C ARG A 237 -23.78 -2.40 16.01
N ASP A 238 -24.88 -1.74 16.42
CA ASP A 238 -25.30 -1.65 17.83
C ASP A 238 -25.40 -3.03 18.48
N SER A 239 -25.98 -4.01 17.77
CA SER A 239 -26.10 -5.40 18.21
C SER A 239 -24.84 -6.26 17.97
N LYS A 240 -23.81 -5.68 17.35
CA LYS A 240 -22.52 -6.31 17.05
C LYS A 240 -21.39 -5.78 17.93
N GLN A 241 -21.65 -4.78 18.78
CA GLN A 241 -20.68 -4.34 19.79
C GLN A 241 -20.43 -5.47 20.81
N MET A 242 -19.22 -6.01 20.80
CA MET A 242 -18.68 -6.97 21.75
C MET A 242 -18.52 -6.34 23.14
N HIS A 243 -18.06 -5.09 23.23
CA HIS A 243 -18.07 -4.33 24.50
C HIS A 243 -19.50 -4.01 24.94
N GLY A 244 -20.27 -3.42 24.01
CA GLY A 244 -21.71 -3.19 24.15
C GLY A 244 -22.09 -2.02 25.06
N TYR A 245 -23.28 -1.47 24.84
CA TYR A 245 -23.77 -0.28 25.58
C TYR A 245 -24.39 -0.59 26.96
N SER A 246 -23.88 -1.62 27.63
CA SER A 246 -24.38 -2.10 28.93
C SER A 246 -23.30 -2.29 29.98
N LYS A 247 -22.03 -2.06 29.63
CA LYS A 247 -20.85 -2.32 30.46
C LYS A 247 -19.94 -1.11 30.57
N GLY A 248 -19.34 -0.94 31.75
CA GLY A 248 -18.31 0.07 32.02
C GLY A 248 -18.69 1.50 31.61
N GLU A 249 -17.76 2.22 30.96
CA GLU A 249 -17.96 3.60 30.50
C GLU A 249 -18.92 3.71 29.30
N PHE A 250 -19.21 2.59 28.62
CA PHE A 250 -20.25 2.50 27.58
C PHE A 250 -21.65 2.19 28.15
N ALA A 251 -21.81 2.00 29.46
CA ALA A 251 -23.11 1.79 30.13
C ALA A 251 -23.80 3.11 30.53
N PRO A 252 -25.12 3.11 30.80
CA PRO A 252 -25.82 4.27 31.35
C PRO A 252 -25.13 4.89 32.58
N GLY A 253 -24.63 6.12 32.44
CA GLY A 253 -23.88 6.85 33.47
C GLY A 253 -22.35 6.84 33.29
N GLY A 254 -21.83 6.02 32.37
CA GLY A 254 -20.46 6.08 31.87
C GLY A 254 -20.21 7.23 30.89
N LEU A 255 -18.94 7.56 30.66
CA LEU A 255 -18.52 8.69 29.82
C LEU A 255 -18.87 8.53 28.32
N TYR A 256 -19.06 7.31 27.84
CA TYR A 256 -19.15 6.96 26.41
C TYR A 256 -20.52 6.42 25.98
N TYR A 257 -21.48 6.34 26.90
CA TYR A 257 -22.86 5.94 26.59
C TYR A 257 -23.59 6.92 25.65
N GLN A 258 -23.25 8.21 25.70
CA GLN A 258 -23.67 9.19 24.71
C GLN A 258 -22.63 9.14 23.57
N THR A 259 -22.96 8.52 22.43
CA THR A 259 -21.94 8.20 21.40
C THR A 259 -21.57 9.42 20.53
N SER A 260 -22.42 10.44 20.49
CA SER A 260 -22.20 11.73 19.81
C SER A 260 -23.03 12.84 20.45
N ASP A 261 -22.86 14.11 20.04
CA ASP A 261 -23.64 15.24 20.58
C ASP A 261 -25.14 15.23 20.20
N ILE A 262 -25.61 14.22 19.45
CA ILE A 262 -27.01 14.09 19.03
C ILE A 262 -27.84 13.53 20.21
N PRO A 263 -28.91 14.20 20.69
CA PRO A 263 -29.63 13.76 21.89
C PRO A 263 -30.22 12.34 21.87
N THR A 264 -30.37 11.73 20.69
CA THR A 264 -30.90 10.39 20.48
C THR A 264 -29.85 9.27 20.46
N THR A 265 -28.55 9.58 20.48
CA THR A 265 -27.46 8.57 20.35
C THR A 265 -26.98 8.00 21.69
N LYS A 266 -27.92 7.77 22.61
CA LYS A 266 -27.67 7.12 23.91
C LYS A 266 -27.70 5.60 23.75
N GLY A 267 -26.54 4.97 23.87
CA GLY A 267 -26.37 3.53 23.71
C GLY A 267 -26.61 3.04 22.28
N THR A 268 -26.33 3.88 21.29
CA THR A 268 -26.52 3.58 19.86
C THR A 268 -25.75 4.57 18.99
N THR A 269 -25.29 4.13 17.82
CA THR A 269 -24.75 4.98 16.73
C THR A 269 -25.81 5.40 15.71
N LYS A 270 -27.04 4.92 15.86
CA LYS A 270 -28.14 5.15 14.92
C LYS A 270 -28.50 6.64 14.79
N GLY A 271 -28.62 7.10 13.54
CA GLY A 271 -28.94 8.48 13.20
C GLY A 271 -27.71 9.38 13.05
N ILE A 272 -26.49 8.85 13.19
CA ILE A 272 -25.26 9.59 12.88
C ILE A 272 -25.11 9.69 11.35
N ASP A 273 -25.09 10.92 10.84
CA ASP A 273 -24.67 11.26 9.48
C ASP A 273 -23.15 11.35 9.39
N ILE A 274 -22.56 11.09 8.21
CA ILE A 274 -21.14 11.41 7.97
C ILE A 274 -20.97 12.93 7.84
N ARG A 275 -20.37 13.55 8.86
CA ARG A 275 -19.94 14.95 8.91
C ARG A 275 -18.60 15.04 9.63
N LEU A 276 -17.72 15.94 9.18
CA LEU A 276 -16.45 16.22 9.87
C LEU A 276 -16.66 17.08 11.14
N HIS A 277 -17.79 17.80 11.21
CA HIS A 277 -18.27 18.52 12.38
C HIS A 277 -19.80 18.76 12.26
N PRO A 278 -20.62 18.77 13.33
CA PRO A 278 -22.07 18.97 13.26
C PRO A 278 -22.54 20.20 12.45
N LYS A 279 -21.75 21.28 12.47
CA LYS A 279 -22.01 22.52 11.71
C LYS A 279 -21.57 22.45 10.23
N MET A 280 -20.78 21.46 9.82
CA MET A 280 -20.36 21.26 8.44
C MET A 280 -21.40 20.43 7.66
N PRO A 281 -21.44 20.54 6.31
CA PRO A 281 -22.32 19.73 5.45
C PRO A 281 -22.15 18.21 5.62
N ILE A 282 -23.22 17.47 5.31
CA ILE A 282 -23.16 16.00 5.17
C ILE A 282 -22.29 15.66 3.96
N GLN A 283 -21.49 14.61 4.05
CA GLN A 283 -20.70 14.11 2.93
C GLN A 283 -21.58 13.33 1.94
N ASN A 284 -21.40 13.60 0.65
CA ASN A 284 -22.04 12.88 -0.43
C ASN A 284 -21.46 11.46 -0.57
N HIS A 285 -22.27 10.53 -1.08
CA HIS A 285 -21.89 9.12 -1.25
C HIS A 285 -20.66 8.91 -2.13
N ASN A 286 -20.38 9.83 -3.07
CA ASN A 286 -19.19 9.79 -3.92
C ASN A 286 -17.98 10.53 -3.34
N SER A 287 -18.16 11.35 -2.29
CA SER A 287 -17.07 12.12 -1.66
C SER A 287 -16.27 11.28 -0.67
N VAL A 288 -16.96 10.55 0.22
CA VAL A 288 -16.38 9.73 1.29
C VAL A 288 -16.84 8.28 1.13
N TRP A 289 -15.90 7.34 1.18
CA TRP A 289 -16.13 5.91 1.07
C TRP A 289 -15.54 5.21 2.29
N THR A 290 -16.37 4.52 3.06
CA THR A 290 -15.97 3.91 4.34
C THR A 290 -16.56 2.51 4.49
N PHE A 291 -16.00 1.72 5.41
CA PHE A 291 -16.59 0.46 5.81
C PHE A 291 -18.02 0.65 6.36
N ASP A 292 -18.94 -0.13 5.83
CA ASP A 292 -20.40 -0.01 5.89
C ASP A 292 -20.98 1.31 5.33
N GLY A 293 -20.16 2.25 4.86
CA GLY A 293 -20.54 3.59 4.40
C GLY A 293 -20.95 4.54 5.54
N THR A 294 -20.52 4.29 6.79
CA THR A 294 -21.02 4.98 7.98
C THR A 294 -19.91 5.37 8.96
N LEU A 295 -20.13 6.46 9.71
CA LEU A 295 -19.41 6.74 10.95
C LEU A 295 -20.20 6.25 12.19
N PRO A 296 -19.57 5.99 13.35
CA PRO A 296 -18.14 6.11 13.68
C PRO A 296 -17.19 5.23 12.84
N PRO A 297 -15.87 5.52 12.82
CA PRO A 297 -14.89 4.63 12.18
C PRO A 297 -14.94 3.22 12.82
N LYS A 298 -14.63 2.19 12.03
CA LYS A 298 -14.84 0.80 12.46
C LYS A 298 -13.61 0.23 13.16
N LEU A 299 -13.84 -0.57 14.21
CA LEU A 299 -12.81 -1.33 14.92
C LEU A 299 -13.07 -2.82 14.74
N LEU A 300 -12.03 -3.57 14.40
CA LEU A 300 -12.02 -5.03 14.55
C LEU A 300 -11.35 -5.41 15.87
N MET A 301 -11.93 -6.37 16.59
CA MET A 301 -11.32 -6.96 17.78
C MET A 301 -11.08 -8.43 17.50
N VAL A 302 -9.82 -8.87 17.61
CA VAL A 302 -9.42 -10.27 17.36
C VAL A 302 -8.64 -10.85 18.53
N ARG A 303 -8.44 -12.16 18.51
CA ARG A 303 -7.76 -12.90 19.57
C ARG A 303 -6.83 -13.94 18.97
N TYR A 304 -5.61 -13.99 19.50
CA TYR A 304 -4.63 -14.98 19.07
C TYR A 304 -5.15 -16.42 19.18
N GLY A 305 -4.96 -17.19 18.12
CA GLY A 305 -5.41 -18.58 18.00
C GLY A 305 -6.85 -18.75 17.50
N GLN A 306 -7.57 -17.66 17.18
CA GLN A 306 -8.91 -17.72 16.56
C GLN A 306 -8.85 -17.22 15.11
N PRO A 307 -8.57 -18.10 14.12
CA PRO A 307 -8.64 -17.77 12.71
C PRO A 307 -9.97 -17.13 12.33
N LEU A 308 -9.88 -16.07 11.54
CA LEU A 308 -10.97 -15.16 11.21
C LEU A 308 -11.09 -15.02 9.69
N LEU A 309 -12.33 -14.98 9.19
CA LEU A 309 -12.61 -14.65 7.79
C LEU A 309 -13.43 -13.35 7.69
N MET A 310 -12.87 -12.35 7.01
CA MET A 310 -13.59 -11.15 6.58
C MET A 310 -14.11 -11.37 5.16
N ARG A 311 -15.43 -11.32 4.98
CA ARG A 311 -16.02 -11.14 3.65
C ARG A 311 -16.24 -9.66 3.38
N HIS A 312 -15.40 -9.09 2.52
CA HIS A 312 -15.46 -7.69 2.12
C HIS A 312 -16.26 -7.55 0.81
N TYR A 313 -17.45 -6.96 0.88
CA TYR A 313 -18.28 -6.66 -0.30
C TYR A 313 -17.95 -5.27 -0.88
N ASN A 314 -18.05 -5.10 -2.20
CA ASN A 314 -17.87 -3.80 -2.85
C ASN A 314 -19.22 -3.22 -3.32
N ALA A 315 -19.73 -2.20 -2.62
CA ALA A 315 -20.95 -1.47 -2.97
C ALA A 315 -20.69 -0.06 -3.55
N LEU A 316 -19.48 0.19 -4.03
CA LEU A 316 -19.15 1.45 -4.71
C LEU A 316 -19.87 1.54 -6.08
N PRO A 317 -19.99 2.74 -6.66
CA PRO A 317 -20.63 2.91 -7.97
C PRO A 317 -19.96 2.10 -9.09
N ILE A 318 -20.75 1.66 -10.08
CA ILE A 318 -20.26 0.96 -11.28
C ILE A 318 -19.50 1.91 -12.22
N ASP A 319 -19.86 3.20 -12.24
CA ASP A 319 -19.13 4.23 -12.99
C ASP A 319 -17.85 4.64 -12.23
N PRO A 320 -16.63 4.37 -12.75
CA PRO A 320 -15.39 4.78 -12.10
C PRO A 320 -15.22 6.32 -12.01
N ALA A 321 -16.02 7.10 -12.76
CA ALA A 321 -16.08 8.54 -12.62
C ALA A 321 -16.96 9.02 -11.46
N ALA A 322 -17.78 8.16 -10.83
CA ALA A 322 -18.66 8.54 -9.72
C ALA A 322 -17.90 8.62 -8.38
N ASN A 323 -16.88 9.48 -8.34
CA ASN A 323 -15.87 9.51 -7.27
C ASN A 323 -15.55 10.95 -6.78
N ASN A 324 -16.27 11.97 -7.28
CA ASN A 324 -16.15 13.36 -6.83
C ASN A 324 -14.70 13.92 -6.87
N GLY A 325 -13.91 13.56 -7.89
CA GLY A 325 -12.58 14.14 -8.14
C GLY A 325 -11.41 13.15 -8.12
N PHE A 326 -11.53 12.05 -7.38
CA PHE A 326 -10.40 11.19 -7.00
C PHE A 326 -10.88 9.83 -6.50
N GLY A 327 -10.00 8.83 -6.43
CA GLY A 327 -10.27 7.48 -5.94
C GLY A 327 -10.91 6.57 -6.99
N LEU A 328 -10.76 5.26 -6.83
CA LEU A 328 -11.25 4.26 -7.78
C LEU A 328 -12.12 3.21 -7.08
N HIS A 329 -13.16 2.78 -7.78
CA HIS A 329 -14.15 1.85 -7.27
C HIS A 329 -13.68 0.39 -7.13
N THR A 330 -12.45 0.06 -7.53
CA THR A 330 -11.80 -1.23 -7.29
C THR A 330 -11.00 -1.18 -6.00
N ILE A 331 -10.96 -2.31 -5.29
CA ILE A 331 -10.43 -2.40 -3.93
C ILE A 331 -9.45 -3.57 -3.87
N SER A 332 -8.29 -3.36 -3.26
CA SER A 332 -7.57 -4.41 -2.52
C SER A 332 -7.54 -4.00 -1.05
N THR A 333 -7.58 -4.93 -0.10
CA THR A 333 -7.55 -4.63 1.34
C THR A 333 -6.36 -5.29 2.00
N HIS A 334 -5.45 -4.47 2.54
CA HIS A 334 -4.25 -4.92 3.23
C HIS A 334 -4.44 -4.90 4.76
N GLU A 335 -4.10 -6.00 5.44
CA GLU A 335 -4.01 -6.05 6.90
C GLU A 335 -2.59 -5.74 7.34
N HIS A 336 -2.36 -4.47 7.65
CA HIS A 336 -1.06 -3.90 7.92
C HIS A 336 -0.50 -4.42 9.24
N ASN A 337 0.78 -4.80 9.23
CA ASN A 337 1.48 -5.59 10.26
C ASN A 337 1.08 -7.08 10.33
N GLY A 338 0.25 -7.56 9.42
CA GLY A 338 -0.37 -8.88 9.49
C GLY A 338 0.57 -10.04 9.12
N HIS A 339 0.88 -10.91 10.09
CA HIS A 339 1.50 -12.20 9.81
C HIS A 339 0.47 -13.19 9.22
N ASN A 340 0.22 -13.02 7.93
CA ASN A 340 -0.83 -13.68 7.15
C ASN A 340 -0.29 -14.28 5.84
N PRO A 341 -0.98 -15.26 5.25
CA PRO A 341 -0.65 -15.75 3.93
C PRO A 341 -0.95 -14.73 2.82
N ALA A 342 -0.16 -14.77 1.75
CA ALA A 342 -0.18 -13.81 0.64
C ALA A 342 -1.58 -13.56 0.02
N GLU A 343 -2.41 -14.59 -0.14
CA GLU A 343 -3.75 -14.45 -0.72
C GLU A 343 -4.76 -13.75 0.20
N SER A 344 -4.34 -13.35 1.40
CA SER A 344 -5.12 -12.53 2.34
C SER A 344 -4.32 -11.37 2.94
N ASP A 345 -3.11 -11.13 2.43
CA ASP A 345 -2.24 -10.01 2.81
C ASP A 345 -2.70 -8.69 2.20
N GLY A 346 -3.27 -8.70 0.99
CA GLY A 346 -3.77 -7.50 0.30
C GLY A 346 -2.98 -7.03 -0.92
N TYR A 347 -2.21 -7.91 -1.55
CA TYR A 347 -1.44 -7.65 -2.77
C TYR A 347 -2.14 -6.72 -3.77
N ALA A 348 -1.44 -5.66 -4.20
CA ALA A 348 -2.07 -4.51 -4.84
C ALA A 348 -2.74 -4.79 -6.19
N ASN A 349 -2.30 -5.84 -6.91
CA ASN A 349 -2.90 -6.27 -8.16
C ASN A 349 -3.91 -7.44 -8.01
N ALA A 350 -4.31 -7.80 -6.78
CA ALA A 350 -5.37 -8.76 -6.50
C ALA A 350 -6.71 -8.07 -6.12
N PHE A 351 -7.07 -7.02 -6.85
CA PHE A 351 -8.24 -6.18 -6.57
C PHE A 351 -9.57 -6.75 -7.08
N PHE A 352 -10.69 -6.29 -6.50
CA PHE A 352 -12.05 -6.69 -6.87
C PHE A 352 -13.00 -5.51 -7.15
N PHE A 353 -14.01 -5.76 -7.99
CA PHE A 353 -14.91 -4.77 -8.58
C PHE A 353 -16.25 -4.63 -7.84
N PRO A 354 -17.00 -3.54 -8.09
CA PRO A 354 -18.38 -3.39 -7.62
C PRO A 354 -19.28 -4.59 -7.94
N GLY A 355 -20.11 -4.97 -6.96
CA GLY A 355 -20.95 -6.16 -7.05
C GLY A 355 -20.26 -7.47 -6.61
N GLN A 356 -18.93 -7.49 -6.52
CA GLN A 356 -18.17 -8.64 -6.01
C GLN A 356 -17.94 -8.58 -4.49
N TYR A 357 -17.46 -9.68 -3.94
CA TYR A 357 -16.82 -9.74 -2.62
C TYR A 357 -15.44 -10.38 -2.70
N TYR A 358 -14.63 -10.20 -1.66
CA TYR A 358 -13.37 -10.92 -1.45
C TYR A 358 -13.37 -11.51 -0.04
N ASP A 359 -12.93 -12.76 0.09
CA ASP A 359 -12.75 -13.44 1.37
C ASP A 359 -11.28 -13.33 1.80
N TYR A 360 -11.02 -12.52 2.82
CA TYR A 360 -9.71 -12.41 3.47
C TYR A 360 -9.71 -13.32 4.69
N ARG A 361 -8.77 -14.27 4.77
CA ARG A 361 -8.65 -15.22 5.87
C ARG A 361 -7.36 -15.03 6.64
N TRP A 362 -7.48 -14.40 7.81
CA TRP A 362 -6.38 -14.15 8.73
C TRP A 362 -6.30 -15.27 9.78
N PRO A 363 -5.18 -16.02 9.88
CA PRO A 363 -5.00 -17.05 10.91
C PRO A 363 -5.01 -16.51 12.34
N VAL A 364 -4.66 -15.22 12.53
CA VAL A 364 -4.53 -14.56 13.85
C VAL A 364 -3.65 -15.39 14.79
N GLN A 365 -2.44 -15.73 14.33
CA GLN A 365 -1.57 -16.75 14.91
C GLN A 365 -0.23 -16.13 15.37
N LEU A 366 0.42 -16.69 16.40
CA LEU A 366 1.73 -16.20 16.90
C LEU A 366 2.87 -16.74 16.03
N ALA A 367 3.55 -15.85 15.31
CA ALA A 367 4.70 -16.20 14.47
C ALA A 367 5.74 -17.07 15.21
N GLY A 368 6.36 -17.99 14.48
CA GLY A 368 7.11 -19.11 15.08
C GLY A 368 6.20 -20.28 15.47
N TYR A 369 4.99 -20.36 14.91
CA TYR A 369 3.97 -21.39 15.18
C TYR A 369 4.51 -22.83 15.12
N ASP A 370 5.40 -23.05 14.16
CA ASP A 370 5.97 -24.35 13.82
C ASP A 370 7.36 -24.58 14.44
N THR A 371 7.95 -23.59 15.10
CA THR A 371 9.33 -23.65 15.62
C THR A 371 9.39 -23.54 17.14
N ILE A 372 8.56 -22.67 17.73
CA ILE A 372 8.60 -22.31 19.14
C ILE A 372 7.27 -22.67 19.80
N ASN A 373 7.34 -23.31 20.97
CA ASN A 373 6.16 -23.70 21.74
C ASN A 373 5.13 -24.53 20.91
N THR A 374 5.63 -25.40 20.03
CA THR A 374 4.82 -26.28 19.15
C THR A 374 3.88 -27.23 19.90
N LYS A 375 4.04 -27.38 21.23
CA LYS A 375 3.17 -28.17 22.10
C LYS A 375 2.06 -27.38 22.80
N ALA A 376 2.00 -26.05 22.62
CA ALA A 376 1.07 -25.16 23.33
C ALA A 376 1.17 -25.26 24.87
N GLU A 377 2.39 -25.25 25.40
CA GLU A 377 2.67 -25.42 26.84
C GLU A 377 2.95 -24.09 27.56
N ASP A 378 3.43 -23.06 26.87
CA ASP A 378 3.72 -21.74 27.46
C ASP A 378 2.42 -20.96 27.77
N PRO A 379 2.15 -20.53 29.02
CA PRO A 379 0.95 -19.76 29.34
C PRO A 379 0.93 -18.34 28.76
N ARG A 380 2.06 -17.82 28.26
CA ARG A 380 2.15 -16.50 27.59
C ARG A 380 1.64 -16.54 26.15
N ALA A 381 1.79 -17.67 25.48
CA ALA A 381 1.19 -17.95 24.19
C ALA A 381 -0.22 -18.54 24.40
N ALA A 382 -1.22 -17.69 24.62
CA ALA A 382 -2.59 -18.13 24.84
C ALA A 382 -3.65 -17.16 24.31
N PHE A 383 -4.75 -17.75 23.84
CA PHE A 383 -6.02 -17.10 23.50
C PHE A 383 -6.73 -16.61 24.77
N PRO A 384 -7.11 -15.33 24.88
CA PRO A 384 -7.89 -14.83 26.00
C PRO A 384 -9.38 -15.22 25.86
N CYS A 385 -9.94 -15.83 26.90
CA CYS A 385 -11.27 -16.48 26.82
C CYS A 385 -12.22 -16.12 27.96
N SER A 386 -13.51 -16.25 27.67
CA SER A 386 -14.58 -16.19 28.67
C SER A 386 -14.79 -17.55 29.35
N PRO A 387 -15.23 -17.60 30.62
CA PRO A 387 -15.52 -18.86 31.31
C PRO A 387 -16.46 -19.77 30.51
N GLY A 388 -16.05 -21.02 30.26
CA GLY A 388 -16.81 -21.99 29.47
C GLY A 388 -16.66 -21.87 27.94
N GLU A 389 -15.97 -20.85 27.43
CA GLU A 389 -15.63 -20.75 26.01
C GLU A 389 -14.66 -21.87 25.61
N THR A 390 -14.70 -22.28 24.34
CA THR A 390 -13.84 -23.34 23.79
C THR A 390 -13.17 -22.87 22.51
N LEU A 391 -11.92 -23.29 22.29
CA LEU A 391 -11.15 -23.05 21.07
C LEU A 391 -10.61 -24.38 20.54
N TRP A 392 -10.62 -24.59 19.22
CA TRP A 392 -9.87 -25.70 18.63
C TRP A 392 -8.38 -25.35 18.60
N VAL A 393 -7.53 -26.22 19.16
CA VAL A 393 -6.07 -26.03 19.18
C VAL A 393 -5.39 -27.24 18.57
N ASN A 394 -4.52 -26.99 17.58
CA ASN A 394 -3.68 -27.99 16.91
C ASN A 394 -2.37 -28.24 17.68
N ASP A 395 -2.47 -28.70 18.93
CA ASP A 395 -1.33 -29.08 19.78
C ASP A 395 -1.02 -30.59 19.67
N VAL A 396 -0.21 -31.14 20.58
CA VAL A 396 0.12 -32.58 20.63
C VAL A 396 -1.09 -33.52 20.85
N ASN A 397 -2.27 -32.99 21.19
CA ASN A 397 -3.52 -33.73 21.30
C ASN A 397 -4.67 -32.90 20.66
N PRO A 398 -4.70 -32.75 19.32
CA PRO A 398 -5.58 -31.79 18.64
C PRO A 398 -7.05 -31.92 19.06
N GLY A 399 -7.69 -30.78 19.34
CA GLY A 399 -9.08 -30.80 19.79
C GLY A 399 -9.58 -29.49 20.38
N LEU A 400 -10.88 -29.48 20.72
CA LEU A 400 -11.48 -28.41 21.51
C LEU A 400 -10.89 -28.40 22.93
N LYS A 401 -10.27 -27.29 23.30
CA LYS A 401 -9.84 -26.98 24.67
C LYS A 401 -10.86 -26.04 25.29
N THR A 402 -11.17 -26.21 26.57
CA THR A 402 -12.06 -25.32 27.33
C THR A 402 -11.25 -24.27 28.07
N CYS A 403 -11.78 -23.05 28.17
CA CYS A 403 -11.20 -21.93 28.89
C CYS A 403 -10.81 -22.29 30.34
N GLN A 404 -9.54 -22.08 30.70
CA GLN A 404 -9.03 -22.26 32.06
C GLN A 404 -8.36 -20.97 32.53
N ASN A 405 -8.78 -20.44 33.69
CA ASN A 405 -8.26 -19.20 34.28
C ASN A 405 -8.29 -17.98 33.33
N GLY A 406 -9.22 -17.94 32.36
CA GLY A 406 -9.35 -16.86 31.39
C GLY A 406 -8.40 -16.95 30.17
N SER A 407 -7.72 -18.08 29.97
CA SER A 407 -6.97 -18.34 28.73
C SER A 407 -7.09 -19.78 28.21
N ILE A 408 -6.73 -19.99 26.94
CA ILE A 408 -6.50 -21.29 26.30
C ILE A 408 -5.14 -21.22 25.61
N LYS A 409 -4.20 -22.09 25.98
CA LYS A 409 -2.85 -22.09 25.41
C LYS A 409 -2.86 -22.44 23.91
N ILE A 410 -1.96 -21.82 23.17
CA ILE A 410 -1.78 -21.99 21.73
C ILE A 410 -0.28 -22.17 21.41
N ARG A 411 0.02 -22.53 20.16
CA ARG A 411 1.40 -22.61 19.64
C ARG A 411 1.95 -21.23 19.26
N GLY A 412 3.24 -21.17 18.97
CA GLY A 412 3.94 -19.97 18.51
C GLY A 412 4.71 -19.24 19.60
N ASP A 413 5.55 -18.30 19.18
CA ASP A 413 6.40 -17.53 20.08
C ASP A 413 5.62 -16.33 20.65
N TRP A 414 5.45 -16.32 21.98
CA TRP A 414 4.80 -15.21 22.65
C TRP A 414 5.61 -13.90 22.56
N ARG A 415 6.91 -13.97 22.25
CA ARG A 415 7.74 -12.78 21.97
C ARG A 415 7.29 -12.05 20.70
N GLU A 416 6.54 -12.72 19.83
CA GLU A 416 6.00 -12.14 18.61
C GLU A 416 4.59 -11.54 18.78
N THR A 417 4.12 -11.37 20.02
CA THR A 417 2.77 -10.88 20.32
C THR A 417 2.57 -9.42 19.87
N MET A 418 1.65 -9.25 18.92
CA MET A 418 1.17 -7.98 18.39
C MET A 418 -0.10 -7.49 19.12
N SER A 419 -0.54 -6.25 18.87
CA SER A 419 -1.63 -5.62 19.63
C SER A 419 -2.42 -4.55 18.86
N THR A 420 -1.76 -3.59 18.21
CA THR A 420 -2.37 -2.45 17.49
C THR A 420 -2.10 -2.55 15.98
N HIS A 421 -3.08 -3.07 15.26
CA HIS A 421 -3.08 -3.20 13.81
C HIS A 421 -4.08 -2.23 13.16
N TRP A 422 -4.06 -2.20 11.83
CA TRP A 422 -5.05 -1.51 11.03
C TRP A 422 -5.16 -2.18 9.65
N PHE A 423 -6.28 -2.00 8.96
CA PHE A 423 -6.40 -2.47 7.58
C PHE A 423 -7.04 -1.40 6.68
N HIS A 424 -6.59 -1.36 5.43
CA HIS A 424 -6.82 -0.24 4.53
C HIS A 424 -6.82 -0.65 3.05
N ASP A 425 -7.21 0.25 2.16
CA ASP A 425 -7.09 0.05 0.72
C ASP A 425 -5.63 -0.07 0.30
N HIS A 426 -5.33 -0.97 -0.62
CA HIS A 426 -4.01 -1.13 -1.24
C HIS A 426 -4.17 -1.32 -2.76
N MET A 427 -5.13 -0.62 -3.39
CA MET A 427 -5.38 -0.73 -4.83
C MET A 427 -4.20 -0.12 -5.62
N LEU A 428 -3.58 -0.91 -6.50
CA LEU A 428 -2.48 -0.44 -7.36
C LEU A 428 -2.85 0.88 -8.07
N ASP A 429 -2.05 1.93 -7.78
CA ASP A 429 -2.13 3.32 -8.27
C ASP A 429 -3.23 4.21 -7.64
N PHE A 430 -4.00 3.70 -6.69
CA PHE A 430 -5.11 4.41 -6.06
C PHE A 430 -5.15 4.30 -4.52
N THR A 431 -4.12 3.72 -3.88
CA THR A 431 -4.03 3.57 -2.42
C THR A 431 -4.25 4.91 -1.73
N ALA A 432 -3.50 5.96 -2.10
CA ALA A 432 -3.58 7.25 -1.42
C ALA A 432 -5.01 7.81 -1.48
N GLN A 433 -5.63 7.71 -2.64
CA GLN A 433 -6.94 8.27 -2.91
C GLN A 433 -8.05 7.51 -2.15
N ASN A 434 -8.01 6.18 -2.15
CA ASN A 434 -9.00 5.31 -1.50
C ASN A 434 -8.86 5.32 0.03
N VAL A 435 -7.63 5.29 0.56
CA VAL A 435 -7.35 5.50 1.99
C VAL A 435 -7.81 6.89 2.43
N TYR A 436 -7.51 7.93 1.64
CA TYR A 436 -7.94 9.29 1.97
C TYR A 436 -9.47 9.45 2.02
N LYS A 437 -10.22 8.71 1.16
CA LYS A 437 -11.69 8.64 1.20
C LYS A 437 -12.27 7.92 2.43
N GLY A 438 -11.50 7.08 3.11
CA GLY A 438 -11.93 6.37 4.32
C GLY A 438 -11.99 4.84 4.24
N ASN A 439 -11.37 4.22 3.23
CA ASN A 439 -11.06 2.79 3.29
C ASN A 439 -9.84 2.55 4.22
N ALA A 440 -10.04 2.77 5.52
CA ALA A 440 -9.04 2.53 6.58
C ALA A 440 -9.74 2.36 7.94
N VAL A 441 -9.36 1.33 8.69
CA VAL A 441 -9.95 0.94 9.99
C VAL A 441 -8.90 0.38 10.93
N MET A 442 -9.11 0.51 12.25
CA MET A 442 -8.19 -0.05 13.24
C MET A 442 -8.59 -1.49 13.63
N MET A 443 -7.62 -2.25 14.12
CA MET A 443 -7.77 -3.64 14.53
C MET A 443 -6.96 -3.89 15.81
N ASN A 444 -7.62 -4.29 16.89
CA ASN A 444 -6.96 -4.59 18.17
C ASN A 444 -6.84 -6.11 18.32
N TYR A 445 -5.61 -6.60 18.45
CA TYR A 445 -5.28 -7.98 18.80
C TYR A 445 -5.21 -8.12 20.32
N TYR A 446 -5.88 -9.13 20.87
CA TYR A 446 -5.81 -9.48 22.30
C TYR A 446 -5.14 -10.85 22.48
N SER A 447 -4.31 -10.95 23.53
CA SER A 447 -3.50 -12.12 23.86
C SER A 447 -3.60 -12.47 25.35
N ALA A 448 -2.84 -13.46 25.81
CA ALA A 448 -2.68 -13.74 27.22
C ALA A 448 -2.04 -12.55 27.98
N ILE A 449 -1.14 -11.84 27.29
CA ILE A 449 -0.28 -10.77 27.79
C ILE A 449 -1.02 -9.42 27.75
N ASP A 450 -1.65 -9.12 26.61
CA ASP A 450 -2.57 -7.99 26.45
C ASP A 450 -4.00 -8.51 26.39
N ARG A 451 -4.55 -8.80 27.57
CA ARG A 451 -5.89 -9.38 27.69
C ARG A 451 -7.01 -8.35 27.51
N GLY A 452 -6.70 -7.05 27.54
CA GLY A 452 -7.68 -6.01 27.74
C GLY A 452 -8.55 -6.25 28.98
N ASN A 453 -7.97 -6.66 30.11
CA ASN A 453 -8.68 -6.80 31.39
C ASN A 453 -7.73 -6.55 32.58
N GLU A 454 -7.93 -5.48 33.32
CA GLU A 454 -7.09 -5.09 34.46
C GLU A 454 -7.31 -5.92 35.75
N ALA A 455 -8.37 -6.72 35.85
CA ALA A 455 -8.70 -7.45 37.08
C ALA A 455 -7.98 -8.81 37.20
N LEU A 456 -7.33 -9.29 36.14
CA LEU A 456 -6.66 -10.59 36.10
C LEU A 456 -5.15 -10.43 36.33
N GLU A 457 -4.67 -10.81 37.52
CA GLU A 457 -3.26 -10.77 37.90
C GLU A 457 -2.73 -12.20 38.08
N ASP A 458 -2.37 -12.84 36.96
CA ASP A 458 -1.93 -14.24 36.89
C ASP A 458 -0.42 -14.41 36.62
N GLY A 459 0.32 -13.29 36.56
CA GLY A 459 1.75 -13.27 36.22
C GLY A 459 2.05 -13.30 34.71
N VAL A 460 1.02 -13.36 33.85
CA VAL A 460 1.14 -13.30 32.39
C VAL A 460 0.53 -12.02 31.83
N ASN A 461 -0.69 -11.68 32.26
CA ASN A 461 -1.38 -10.46 31.84
C ASN A 461 -0.66 -9.22 32.36
N LEU A 462 -0.27 -8.32 31.45
CA LEU A 462 0.36 -7.04 31.80
C LEU A 462 -0.62 -6.07 32.47
N ARG A 463 -1.94 -6.25 32.30
CA ARG A 463 -2.97 -5.33 32.82
C ARG A 463 -2.79 -3.91 32.28
N LEU A 464 -2.56 -3.80 30.96
CA LEU A 464 -2.58 -2.50 30.27
C LEU A 464 -3.93 -1.79 30.52
N PRO A 465 -3.98 -0.45 30.59
CA PRO A 465 -5.23 0.27 30.85
C PRO A 465 -6.29 -0.08 29.81
N SER A 466 -7.44 -0.58 30.29
CA SER A 466 -8.49 -1.13 29.44
C SER A 466 -9.88 -1.14 30.08
N GLY A 467 -9.95 -1.38 31.40
CA GLY A 467 -11.17 -1.71 32.14
C GLY A 467 -11.23 -3.17 32.61
N SER A 468 -12.35 -3.55 33.22
CA SER A 468 -12.57 -4.90 33.79
C SER A 468 -14.03 -5.35 33.77
N ALA A 469 -14.88 -4.72 32.97
CA ALA A 469 -16.31 -5.06 32.85
C ALA A 469 -16.56 -6.35 32.03
N MET A 470 -15.54 -6.83 31.32
CA MET A 470 -15.53 -8.05 30.50
C MET A 470 -14.34 -8.96 30.84
N PRO A 471 -14.43 -10.27 30.56
CA PRO A 471 -13.31 -11.21 30.75
C PRO A 471 -12.04 -10.84 29.98
N TRP A 472 -12.20 -10.25 28.79
CA TRP A 472 -11.14 -9.75 27.91
C TRP A 472 -11.69 -8.57 27.08
N GLY A 473 -10.82 -7.83 26.39
CA GLY A 473 -11.22 -6.86 25.36
C GLY A 473 -11.96 -5.61 25.86
N ASN A 474 -11.72 -5.17 27.10
CA ASN A 474 -12.29 -3.94 27.62
C ASN A 474 -11.71 -2.70 26.88
N ARG A 475 -12.54 -1.70 26.63
CA ARG A 475 -12.23 -0.48 25.86
C ARG A 475 -12.52 0.80 26.66
N ASP A 476 -12.79 0.66 27.95
CA ASP A 476 -13.18 1.76 28.84
C ASP A 476 -12.04 2.77 29.03
N TYR A 477 -10.80 2.27 29.00
CA TYR A 477 -9.58 3.05 29.18
C TYR A 477 -8.51 2.73 28.12
N ASP A 478 -8.90 2.03 27.04
CA ASP A 478 -8.08 1.72 25.85
C ASP A 478 -8.72 2.39 24.62
N VAL A 479 -8.10 3.46 24.13
CA VAL A 479 -8.72 4.39 23.17
C VAL A 479 -7.92 4.44 21.86
N ASN A 480 -8.54 3.95 20.79
CA ASN A 480 -8.07 4.08 19.42
C ASN A 480 -8.23 5.54 18.90
N LEU A 481 -7.14 6.09 18.36
CA LEU A 481 -7.07 7.43 17.76
C LEU A 481 -6.47 7.33 16.35
N VAL A 482 -7.24 7.65 15.32
CA VAL A 482 -6.72 7.88 13.96
C VAL A 482 -6.55 9.37 13.76
N VAL A 483 -5.30 9.82 13.71
CA VAL A 483 -4.91 11.20 13.44
C VAL A 483 -4.60 11.32 11.95
N ALA A 484 -5.32 12.20 11.24
CA ALA A 484 -5.16 12.36 9.80
C ALA A 484 -5.46 13.80 9.37
N ASP A 485 -4.66 14.36 8.47
CA ASP A 485 -4.99 15.65 7.85
C ASP A 485 -5.98 15.46 6.71
N LYS A 486 -6.93 16.40 6.60
CA LYS A 486 -7.95 16.43 5.55
C LYS A 486 -8.12 17.86 5.04
N ALA A 487 -8.76 17.96 3.89
CA ALA A 487 -9.18 19.19 3.25
C ALA A 487 -10.55 18.99 2.58
N TRP A 488 -11.27 20.08 2.38
CA TRP A 488 -12.57 20.05 1.73
C TRP A 488 -12.83 21.25 0.84
N ASP A 489 -13.74 21.08 -0.11
CA ASP A 489 -14.07 22.09 -1.09
C ASP A 489 -14.95 23.23 -0.50
N ALA A 490 -15.33 24.18 -1.36
CA ALA A 490 -16.22 25.27 -0.99
C ALA A 490 -17.63 24.84 -0.51
N ASN A 491 -18.02 23.58 -0.79
CA ASN A 491 -19.29 22.97 -0.38
C ASN A 491 -19.11 22.06 0.86
N GLY A 492 -17.94 22.04 1.47
CA GLY A 492 -17.63 21.22 2.65
C GLY A 492 -17.52 19.72 2.34
N GLN A 493 -17.31 19.34 1.08
CA GLN A 493 -17.11 17.95 0.66
C GLN A 493 -15.62 17.61 0.64
N LEU A 494 -15.26 16.40 1.09
CA LEU A 494 -13.88 15.91 1.10
C LEU A 494 -13.20 16.13 -0.26
N TRP A 495 -12.00 16.72 -0.24
CA TRP A 495 -11.27 17.17 -1.42
C TRP A 495 -9.81 16.68 -1.40
N PHE A 496 -9.30 16.31 -2.57
CA PHE A 496 -7.98 15.76 -2.82
C PHE A 496 -7.48 16.23 -4.21
N ASN A 497 -6.17 16.32 -4.41
CA ASN A 497 -5.57 16.61 -5.71
C ASN A 497 -4.73 15.42 -6.21
N PRO A 498 -5.23 14.62 -7.17
CA PRO A 498 -4.50 13.44 -7.67
C PRO A 498 -3.33 13.79 -8.61
N PHE A 499 -3.18 15.06 -9.03
CA PHE A 499 -2.14 15.46 -9.98
C PHE A 499 -0.81 15.90 -9.34
N ASN A 500 -0.72 15.92 -8.00
CA ASN A 500 0.52 16.22 -7.30
C ASN A 500 1.16 14.92 -6.79
N THR A 501 2.23 14.48 -7.45
CA THR A 501 2.97 13.26 -7.10
C THR A 501 4.07 13.47 -6.06
N ASP A 502 4.30 14.70 -5.58
CA ASP A 502 5.28 15.02 -4.53
C ASP A 502 4.74 14.71 -3.12
N GLY A 503 3.43 14.60 -2.95
CA GLY A 503 2.77 14.38 -1.65
C GLY A 503 1.56 15.31 -1.46
N PHE A 504 0.48 14.79 -0.87
CA PHE A 504 -0.73 15.56 -0.61
C PHE A 504 -0.82 15.99 0.87
N LEU A 505 -0.92 17.31 1.10
CA LEU A 505 -1.19 17.88 2.42
C LEU A 505 -2.61 18.45 2.47
N GLY A 506 -3.38 17.99 3.44
CA GLY A 506 -4.56 18.65 3.95
C GLY A 506 -4.21 19.85 4.84
N ASP A 507 -5.19 20.72 5.06
CA ASP A 507 -5.03 21.96 5.84
C ASP A 507 -5.80 21.94 7.17
N GLN A 508 -6.44 20.81 7.53
CA GLN A 508 -7.22 20.64 8.76
C GLN A 508 -6.84 19.33 9.45
N MET A 509 -6.47 19.40 10.73
CA MET A 509 -6.11 18.22 11.53
C MET A 509 -7.37 17.57 12.14
N LEU A 510 -7.59 16.29 11.85
CA LEU A 510 -8.74 15.52 12.35
C LEU A 510 -8.30 14.37 13.25
N VAL A 511 -9.20 13.98 14.16
CA VAL A 511 -9.10 12.73 14.94
C VAL A 511 -10.41 11.96 14.76
N ASN A 512 -10.32 10.67 14.44
CA ASN A 512 -11.49 9.78 14.25
C ASN A 512 -12.54 10.37 13.30
N TRP A 513 -12.08 10.95 12.17
CA TRP A 513 -12.91 11.64 11.17
C TRP A 513 -13.59 12.95 11.62
N GLN A 514 -13.19 13.53 12.77
CA GLN A 514 -13.74 14.78 13.28
C GLN A 514 -12.71 15.90 13.40
N TYR A 515 -13.14 17.11 13.04
CA TYR A 515 -12.38 18.35 13.22
C TYR A 515 -12.26 18.70 14.70
N GLN A 516 -11.02 18.69 15.20
CA GLN A 516 -10.60 19.11 16.54
C GLN A 516 -11.61 18.80 17.68
N PRO A 517 -11.93 17.52 17.95
CA PRO A 517 -12.94 17.14 18.93
C PRO A 517 -12.43 17.21 20.39
N PHE A 518 -13.33 17.01 21.35
CA PHE A 518 -12.98 16.74 22.75
C PHE A 518 -13.36 15.31 23.17
N LEU A 519 -12.64 14.74 24.14
CA LEU A 519 -12.96 13.48 24.79
C LEU A 519 -13.02 13.65 26.31
N ASN A 520 -14.03 13.10 26.97
CA ASN A 520 -14.03 12.98 28.42
C ASN A 520 -13.16 11.79 28.86
N VAL A 521 -12.28 12.00 29.83
CA VAL A 521 -11.42 10.95 30.41
C VAL A 521 -11.57 10.94 31.93
N ARG A 522 -11.47 9.78 32.57
CA ARG A 522 -11.40 9.63 34.03
C ARG A 522 -10.03 10.02 34.58
N ALA A 523 -9.97 10.54 35.81
CA ALA A 523 -8.74 10.78 36.56
C ALA A 523 -8.08 9.44 37.00
N ARG A 524 -7.45 8.75 36.04
CA ARG A 524 -6.74 7.47 36.17
C ARG A 524 -5.82 7.25 34.96
N SER A 525 -5.19 6.08 34.85
CA SER A 525 -4.44 5.67 33.65
C SER A 525 -5.36 5.34 32.48
N TYR A 526 -4.93 5.77 31.28
CA TYR A 526 -5.51 5.46 29.97
C TYR A 526 -4.40 5.02 29.03
N ARG A 527 -4.74 4.14 28.10
CA ARG A 527 -3.96 3.72 26.94
C ARG A 527 -4.51 4.40 25.69
N PHE A 528 -3.64 4.96 24.86
CA PHE A 528 -4.00 5.59 23.59
C PHE A 528 -3.24 4.94 22.45
N ARG A 529 -3.97 4.28 21.55
CA ARG A 529 -3.44 3.63 20.34
C ARG A 529 -3.54 4.62 19.17
N ILE A 530 -2.45 5.31 18.87
CA ILE A 530 -2.38 6.43 17.93
C ILE A 530 -1.88 5.94 16.58
N LEU A 531 -2.72 5.93 15.55
CA LEU A 531 -2.32 5.71 14.16
C LEU A 531 -2.25 7.06 13.42
N ASN A 532 -1.14 7.32 12.73
CA ASN A 532 -1.09 8.37 11.70
C ASN A 532 -1.72 7.83 10.39
N GLY A 533 -3.00 8.15 10.19
CA GLY A 533 -3.80 7.79 9.01
C GLY A 533 -3.84 8.88 7.94
N SER A 534 -2.82 9.73 7.89
CA SER A 534 -2.59 10.67 6.77
C SER A 534 -2.12 9.93 5.51
N VAL A 535 -1.88 10.65 4.42
CA VAL A 535 -1.36 10.07 3.15
C VAL A 535 0.08 10.49 2.84
N SER A 536 0.47 11.71 3.20
CA SER A 536 1.83 12.24 2.99
C SER A 536 2.37 13.05 4.18
N ARG A 537 1.61 13.15 5.27
CA ARG A 537 1.92 14.01 6.41
C ARG A 537 2.54 13.24 7.58
N TYR A 538 3.59 13.83 8.14
CA TYR A 538 4.24 13.43 9.37
C TYR A 538 3.75 14.33 10.50
N VAL A 539 3.73 13.82 11.73
CA VAL A 539 3.32 14.58 12.93
C VAL A 539 4.31 14.37 14.07
N LYS A 540 4.56 15.38 14.90
CA LYS A 540 5.37 15.26 16.13
C LYS A 540 4.52 15.73 17.30
N LEU A 541 4.16 14.81 18.19
CA LEU A 541 3.01 14.96 19.09
C LEU A 541 3.42 15.27 20.53
N ALA A 542 3.11 16.47 21.00
CA ALA A 542 3.26 16.86 22.40
C ALA A 542 1.95 16.74 23.18
N VAL A 543 2.04 16.42 24.48
CA VAL A 543 0.88 16.40 25.40
C VAL A 543 1.07 17.46 26.47
N VAL A 544 0.13 18.40 26.58
CA VAL A 544 0.20 19.52 27.54
C VAL A 544 -1.10 19.75 28.29
N ARG A 545 -0.98 20.25 29.51
CA ARG A 545 -2.10 20.68 30.36
C ARG A 545 -2.24 22.20 30.34
N GLU A 546 -3.47 22.69 30.22
CA GLU A 546 -3.82 24.10 30.45
C GLU A 546 -3.76 24.45 31.95
N ILE A 547 -3.03 25.51 32.29
CA ILE A 547 -2.85 26.05 33.64
C ILE A 547 -3.41 27.47 33.67
N LYS A 548 -4.27 27.78 34.64
CA LYS A 548 -4.79 29.14 34.84
C LYS A 548 -3.71 30.06 35.41
N GLY A 549 -3.57 31.26 34.85
CA GLY A 549 -2.52 32.22 35.18
C GLY A 549 -1.22 31.95 34.40
N THR A 550 -0.11 32.47 34.91
CA THR A 550 1.24 32.40 34.28
C THR A 550 2.17 31.43 35.01
N GLY A 551 1.62 30.42 35.70
CA GLY A 551 2.38 29.48 36.55
C GLY A 551 2.79 28.17 35.87
N GLY A 552 2.42 27.97 34.60
CA GLY A 552 2.90 26.86 33.78
C GLY A 552 4.33 27.08 33.25
N GLU A 553 4.86 26.04 32.62
CA GLU A 553 6.16 25.99 31.95
C GLU A 553 6.23 26.92 30.72
N PHE A 554 5.16 26.93 29.92
CA PHE A 554 5.07 27.72 28.68
C PHE A 554 3.96 28.76 28.76
N PRO A 555 4.17 30.00 28.24
CA PRO A 555 3.12 31.00 28.16
C PRO A 555 2.04 30.58 27.15
N GLY A 556 0.78 30.87 27.47
CA GLY A 556 -0.31 30.80 26.50
C GLY A 556 -0.40 32.08 25.66
N PRO A 557 -1.47 32.22 24.84
CA PRO A 557 -1.65 33.39 23.98
C PRO A 557 -1.63 34.70 24.78
N ALA A 558 -1.05 35.75 24.22
CA ALA A 558 -0.90 37.02 24.92
C ALA A 558 -2.25 37.56 25.43
N GLY A 559 -2.34 37.83 26.74
CA GLY A 559 -3.57 38.31 27.39
C GLY A 559 -4.64 37.24 27.70
N SER A 560 -4.44 35.98 27.31
CA SER A 560 -5.38 34.88 27.58
C SER A 560 -5.56 34.54 29.07
N GLY A 561 -4.56 34.86 29.90
CA GLY A 561 -4.54 34.47 31.31
C GLY A 561 -4.36 32.97 31.53
N VAL A 562 -3.83 32.23 30.54
CA VAL A 562 -3.42 30.83 30.68
C VAL A 562 -1.95 30.62 30.32
N SER A 563 -1.40 29.53 30.85
CA SER A 563 -0.09 28.96 30.55
C SER A 563 -0.26 27.45 30.42
N TYR A 564 0.81 26.73 30.08
CA TYR A 564 0.77 25.30 29.87
C TYR A 564 1.94 24.60 30.56
N ALA A 565 1.75 23.35 30.96
CA ALA A 565 2.82 22.48 31.43
C ALA A 565 2.77 21.15 30.69
N ARG A 566 3.92 20.55 30.38
CA ARG A 566 3.97 19.24 29.71
C ARG A 566 3.41 18.15 30.62
N VAL A 567 2.82 17.13 29.99
CA VAL A 567 2.24 15.96 30.66
C VAL A 567 3.12 14.76 30.34
N PRO A 568 3.90 14.26 31.30
CA PRO A 568 4.67 13.03 31.11
C PRO A 568 3.77 11.83 30.84
N PHE A 569 4.23 10.96 29.95
CA PHE A 569 3.60 9.69 29.58
C PHE A 569 4.67 8.62 29.35
N HIS A 570 4.24 7.37 29.22
CA HIS A 570 5.10 6.25 28.86
C HIS A 570 4.66 5.65 27.54
N MET A 571 5.58 5.43 26.61
CA MET A 571 5.33 4.63 25.42
C MET A 571 5.50 3.16 25.77
N ILE A 572 4.52 2.34 25.40
CA ILE A 572 4.49 0.90 25.69
C ILE A 572 4.51 0.04 24.41
N GLY A 573 4.17 0.64 23.27
CA GLY A 573 4.25 0.00 21.98
C GLY A 573 4.49 1.01 20.86
N ASN A 574 5.06 0.52 19.77
CA ASN A 574 5.16 1.24 18.51
C ASN A 574 4.41 0.46 17.40
N ASP A 575 4.81 0.66 16.15
CA ASP A 575 4.29 -0.04 14.98
C ASP A 575 4.51 -1.55 15.08
N GLY A 576 5.70 -1.98 15.52
CA GLY A 576 5.96 -3.37 15.92
C GLY A 576 5.47 -3.76 17.33
N ASN A 577 4.41 -3.10 17.77
CA ASN A 577 3.62 -3.43 18.95
C ASN A 577 4.39 -3.35 20.27
N ILE A 578 4.05 -4.22 21.23
CA ILE A 578 4.42 -4.07 22.65
C ILE A 578 5.92 -4.27 22.79
N MET A 579 6.59 -3.26 23.36
CA MET A 579 8.04 -3.20 23.50
C MET A 579 8.56 -4.07 24.66
N GLU A 580 9.87 -4.24 24.74
CA GLU A 580 10.54 -4.86 25.88
C GLU A 580 10.44 -4.00 27.15
N HIS A 581 10.53 -2.68 27.00
CA HIS A 581 10.54 -1.72 28.10
C HIS A 581 9.57 -0.56 27.83
N ALA A 582 8.98 0.00 28.90
CA ALA A 582 8.12 1.17 28.81
C ALA A 582 8.99 2.44 28.81
N VAL A 583 9.04 3.14 27.67
CA VAL A 583 9.95 4.29 27.47
C VAL A 583 9.35 5.54 28.11
N PRO A 584 10.05 6.19 29.08
CA PRO A 584 9.50 7.31 29.85
C PRO A 584 9.75 8.66 29.16
N PHE A 585 8.71 9.24 28.58
CA PHE A 585 8.72 10.60 28.03
C PHE A 585 8.49 11.63 29.15
N ASP A 586 9.33 11.57 30.20
CA ASP A 586 9.31 12.41 31.40
C ASP A 586 10.56 13.29 31.58
N GLY A 587 11.52 13.16 30.65
CA GLY A 587 12.82 13.84 30.71
C GLY A 587 13.75 13.31 31.80
N SER A 588 13.60 12.07 32.24
CA SER A 588 14.57 11.38 33.10
C SER A 588 15.66 10.61 32.34
N LEU A 589 15.54 10.55 31.01
CA LEU A 589 16.47 9.92 30.08
C LEU A 589 16.70 10.82 28.85
N ASP A 590 17.87 10.61 28.24
CA ASP A 590 18.23 11.04 26.89
C ASP A 590 17.82 9.86 25.99
N LEU A 591 16.84 10.08 25.11
CA LEU A 591 16.10 8.99 24.46
C LEU A 591 16.58 8.67 23.04
N ASP A 592 17.29 9.58 22.39
CA ASP A 592 17.96 9.37 21.10
C ASP A 592 19.49 9.41 21.19
N GLY A 593 20.06 9.84 22.32
CA GLY A 593 21.50 9.87 22.56
C GLY A 593 22.18 11.14 22.04
N ASP A 594 21.43 12.22 21.83
CA ASP A 594 21.97 13.50 21.34
C ASP A 594 22.60 14.36 22.47
N GLY A 595 22.26 14.08 23.72
CA GLY A 595 22.73 14.76 24.93
C GLY A 595 21.71 15.70 25.60
N ASP A 596 20.52 15.92 25.05
CA ASP A 596 19.42 16.62 25.71
C ASP A 596 18.52 15.64 26.50
N LEU A 597 18.07 16.08 27.67
CA LEU A 597 17.15 15.35 28.55
C LEU A 597 15.73 15.94 28.50
N LYS A 598 15.46 16.91 27.62
CA LYS A 598 14.28 17.80 27.72
C LYS A 598 13.54 18.00 26.41
N ASP A 599 14.10 17.66 25.28
CA ASP A 599 13.48 17.73 23.96
C ASP A 599 12.30 16.73 23.84
N ASN A 600 12.51 15.48 24.24
CA ASN A 600 11.53 14.38 24.24
C ASN A 600 10.68 14.34 25.54
N ASN A 601 10.85 15.26 26.49
CA ASN A 601 10.00 15.27 27.69
C ASN A 601 8.56 15.69 27.32
N GLY A 602 7.59 14.78 27.43
CA GLY A 602 6.18 15.04 27.07
C GLY A 602 5.93 15.26 25.58
N ILE A 603 6.86 14.83 24.71
CA ILE A 603 6.82 15.00 23.25
C ILE A 603 7.25 13.67 22.61
N LEU A 604 6.38 13.05 21.81
CA LEU A 604 6.70 11.84 21.05
C LEU A 604 7.72 12.15 19.93
N PRO A 605 8.51 11.15 19.47
CA PRO A 605 9.27 11.27 18.24
C PRO A 605 8.33 11.54 17.05
N THR A 606 8.89 12.01 15.95
CA THR A 606 8.13 12.21 14.71
C THR A 606 7.53 10.89 14.23
N GLN A 607 6.20 10.88 14.10
CA GLN A 607 5.38 9.76 13.62
C GLN A 607 5.06 9.95 12.15
N ALA A 608 5.58 9.08 11.30
CA ALA A 608 5.29 9.03 9.88
C ALA A 608 3.94 8.36 9.59
N ILE A 609 3.55 8.37 8.32
CA ILE A 609 2.36 7.68 7.83
C ILE A 609 2.47 6.19 8.18
N ALA A 610 1.34 5.58 8.57
CA ALA A 610 1.22 4.18 8.96
C ALA A 610 1.95 3.74 10.24
N GLU A 611 2.81 4.57 10.85
CA GLU A 611 3.34 4.26 12.19
C GLU A 611 2.22 4.31 13.23
N ARG A 612 2.25 3.39 14.20
CA ARG A 612 1.32 3.33 15.34
C ARG A 612 2.12 3.58 16.61
N TYR A 613 1.69 4.48 17.49
CA TYR A 613 2.31 4.67 18.80
C TYR A 613 1.29 4.44 19.91
N ASP A 614 1.67 3.66 20.91
CA ASP A 614 0.80 3.25 22.01
C ASP A 614 1.36 3.78 23.34
N ILE A 615 0.61 4.69 23.97
CA ILE A 615 1.07 5.44 25.15
C ILE A 615 0.11 5.30 26.34
N ILE A 616 0.69 5.24 27.54
CA ILE A 616 -0.04 5.35 28.82
C ILE A 616 0.09 6.78 29.36
N ILE A 617 -1.07 7.43 29.57
CA ILE A 617 -1.18 8.72 30.28
C ILE A 617 -1.94 8.50 31.59
N ASN A 618 -1.39 8.95 32.72
CA ASN A 618 -2.06 8.85 34.03
C ASN A 618 -2.61 10.22 34.47
N PHE A 619 -3.93 10.40 34.32
CA PHE A 619 -4.65 11.63 34.68
C PHE A 619 -4.91 11.81 36.18
N ALA A 620 -4.35 10.94 37.04
CA ALA A 620 -4.33 11.11 38.50
C ALA A 620 -2.95 11.51 39.06
N LYS A 621 -1.88 11.42 38.24
CA LYS A 621 -0.50 11.79 38.60
C LYS A 621 -0.14 13.18 38.08
N ASN A 622 1.12 13.59 38.25
CA ASN A 622 1.73 14.81 37.66
C ASN A 622 0.97 16.12 38.00
N GLY A 623 0.30 16.12 39.15
CA GLY A 623 -0.50 17.24 39.65
C GLY A 623 -1.81 17.50 38.90
N ILE A 624 -2.22 16.61 37.98
CA ILE A 624 -3.46 16.68 37.20
C ILE A 624 -4.67 16.53 38.15
N LYS A 625 -5.76 17.25 37.84
CA LYS A 625 -6.98 17.32 38.66
C LYS A 625 -8.24 17.20 37.79
N THR A 626 -9.34 16.78 38.40
CA THR A 626 -10.67 16.88 37.79
C THR A 626 -10.97 18.34 37.41
N GLY A 627 -11.43 18.54 36.17
CA GLY A 627 -11.64 19.85 35.55
C GLY A 627 -10.46 20.36 34.72
N ASP A 628 -9.26 19.76 34.84
CA ASP A 628 -8.12 20.11 33.99
C ASP A 628 -8.41 19.73 32.53
N LYS A 629 -7.92 20.57 31.60
CA LYS A 629 -7.91 20.28 30.16
C LYS A 629 -6.52 19.87 29.74
N ILE A 630 -6.43 18.76 29.04
CA ILE A 630 -5.21 18.28 28.40
C ILE A 630 -5.38 18.44 26.89
N TYR A 631 -4.29 18.70 26.16
CA TYR A 631 -4.27 18.85 24.72
C TYR A 631 -3.16 18.02 24.09
N PHE A 632 -3.48 17.32 23.00
CA PHE A 632 -2.46 16.91 22.04
C PHE A 632 -2.18 18.06 21.08
N VAL A 633 -0.91 18.23 20.75
CA VAL A 633 -0.37 19.33 19.94
C VAL A 633 0.55 18.74 18.88
N ASN A 634 0.30 19.03 17.60
CA ASN A 634 1.26 18.74 16.55
C ASN A 634 2.27 19.88 16.45
N LEU A 635 3.55 19.54 16.39
CA LEU A 635 4.68 20.45 16.25
C LEU A 635 5.34 20.39 14.87
N MET A 636 5.03 19.38 14.06
CA MET A 636 5.72 19.17 12.79
C MET A 636 5.12 20.02 11.67
N GLU A 637 5.88 21.02 11.22
CA GLU A 637 5.59 21.82 10.02
C GLU A 637 5.96 21.01 8.77
N HIS A 638 5.10 21.03 7.76
CA HIS A 638 5.51 20.80 6.38
C HIS A 638 5.45 22.13 5.64
N LYS A 639 6.36 22.40 4.69
CA LYS A 639 6.16 23.51 3.73
C LYS A 639 5.56 23.06 2.40
N THR A 640 5.73 21.80 2.02
CA THR A 640 5.28 21.20 0.75
C THR A 640 5.07 19.69 0.93
N GLY A 641 4.48 19.01 -0.06
CA GLY A 641 4.30 17.54 -0.03
C GLY A 641 5.58 16.72 0.16
N LYS A 642 6.76 17.32 -0.11
CA LYS A 642 8.06 16.62 -0.16
C LYS A 642 8.50 15.92 1.12
N GLY A 643 7.99 16.38 2.25
CA GLY A 643 8.35 15.89 3.57
C GLY A 643 8.12 16.98 4.62
N PRO A 644 8.30 16.62 5.90
CA PRO A 644 8.35 17.59 6.99
C PRO A 644 9.57 18.51 6.84
N GLU A 645 9.54 19.64 7.53
CA GLU A 645 10.72 20.45 7.77
C GLU A 645 11.68 19.72 8.71
N LYS A 646 12.98 20.03 8.59
CA LYS A 646 14.03 19.32 9.34
C LYS A 646 13.88 19.45 10.87
N ASP A 647 13.52 20.65 11.31
CA ASP A 647 13.40 21.05 12.71
C ASP A 647 11.92 21.34 12.99
N GLU A 648 11.37 20.81 14.10
CA GLU A 648 9.98 21.10 14.47
C GLU A 648 9.74 22.55 14.93
N VAL A 649 8.48 22.95 14.93
CA VAL A 649 8.08 24.23 15.53
C VAL A 649 8.12 24.13 17.05
N SER A 650 8.83 25.04 17.71
CA SER A 650 8.92 25.10 19.16
C SER A 650 7.54 25.08 19.84
N LEU A 651 7.34 24.14 20.77
CA LEU A 651 6.13 24.01 21.58
C LEU A 651 5.73 25.34 22.26
N ALA A 652 6.71 26.14 22.69
CA ALA A 652 6.48 27.45 23.30
C ALA A 652 5.85 28.45 22.31
N ASP A 653 6.29 28.45 21.05
CA ASP A 653 5.78 29.33 20.00
C ASP A 653 4.39 28.90 19.53
N VAL A 654 4.12 27.59 19.44
CA VAL A 654 2.81 27.04 19.12
C VAL A 654 1.78 27.39 20.21
N LEU A 655 2.13 27.18 21.49
CA LEU A 655 1.20 27.40 22.61
C LEU A 655 0.94 28.88 22.93
N SER A 656 1.91 29.75 22.65
CA SER A 656 1.76 31.20 22.76
C SER A 656 1.11 31.85 21.54
N GLU A 657 0.80 31.08 20.49
CA GLU A 657 0.34 31.56 19.17
C GLU A 657 1.31 32.53 18.48
N LYS A 658 2.60 32.50 18.85
CA LYS A 658 3.67 33.19 18.11
C LYS A 658 3.92 32.52 16.76
N TYR A 659 3.80 31.19 16.70
CA TYR A 659 3.56 30.46 15.46
C TYR A 659 2.05 30.16 15.36
N LYS A 660 1.39 30.73 14.36
CA LYS A 660 -0.04 30.52 14.09
C LYS A 660 -0.34 30.86 12.64
N ALA A 661 -0.74 29.85 11.87
CA ALA A 661 -1.23 30.04 10.51
C ALA A 661 -2.48 30.93 10.51
N VAL A 662 -2.55 31.86 9.56
CA VAL A 662 -3.68 32.79 9.39
C VAL A 662 -4.09 32.87 7.94
N LEU A 663 -5.40 33.00 7.70
CA LEU A 663 -5.92 33.24 6.35
C LEU A 663 -5.64 34.68 5.93
N LYS A 664 -5.07 34.83 4.74
CA LYS A 664 -4.76 36.12 4.12
C LYS A 664 -5.40 36.19 2.74
N GLN A 665 -6.11 37.28 2.47
CA GLN A 665 -6.66 37.54 1.15
C GLN A 665 -5.53 38.01 0.22
N SER A 666 -5.34 37.29 -0.89
CA SER A 666 -4.41 37.65 -1.97
C SER A 666 -5.16 37.96 -3.27
N SER A 667 -4.44 38.40 -4.30
CA SER A 667 -4.97 38.53 -5.67
C SER A 667 -5.36 37.19 -6.31
N LYS A 668 -4.87 36.05 -5.77
CA LYS A 668 -5.25 34.68 -6.18
C LYS A 668 -6.37 34.07 -5.32
N GLY A 669 -6.91 34.81 -4.34
CA GLY A 669 -7.88 34.33 -3.36
C GLY A 669 -7.32 34.20 -1.94
N PRO A 670 -8.08 33.61 -1.00
CA PRO A 670 -7.58 33.31 0.34
C PRO A 670 -6.49 32.24 0.27
N GLN A 671 -5.44 32.43 1.07
CA GLN A 671 -4.34 31.49 1.25
C GLN A 671 -3.90 31.48 2.72
N TRP A 672 -3.33 30.38 3.19
CA TRP A 672 -2.65 30.35 4.49
C TRP A 672 -1.34 31.16 4.42
N ASP A 673 -1.05 31.91 5.48
CA ASP A 673 0.18 32.69 5.69
C ASP A 673 0.65 32.47 7.14
N LYS A 674 1.95 32.69 7.40
CA LYS A 674 2.61 32.52 8.71
C LYS A 674 2.63 31.09 9.31
N GLY A 675 2.45 30.05 8.52
CA GLY A 675 2.69 28.67 8.93
C GLY A 675 1.76 27.64 8.30
N ASP A 676 1.99 26.38 8.63
CA ASP A 676 1.16 25.22 8.32
C ASP A 676 -0.04 25.16 9.30
N PRO A 677 -1.30 25.18 8.80
CA PRO A 677 -2.49 25.25 9.64
C PRO A 677 -2.78 24.02 10.50
N VAL A 678 -2.09 22.88 10.28
CA VAL A 678 -2.24 21.70 11.14
C VAL A 678 -1.25 21.67 12.32
N VAL A 679 -0.28 22.57 12.37
CA VAL A 679 0.60 22.76 13.54
C VAL A 679 -0.18 23.50 14.61
N GLY A 680 -0.34 22.87 15.78
CA GLY A 680 -1.23 23.38 16.81
C GLY A 680 -1.90 22.29 17.64
N LYS A 681 -2.73 22.74 18.59
CA LYS A 681 -3.59 21.86 19.39
C LYS A 681 -4.67 21.27 18.49
N PHE A 682 -4.94 19.96 18.58
CA PHE A 682 -5.92 19.29 17.71
C PHE A 682 -6.84 18.27 18.41
N LEU A 683 -6.57 17.88 19.66
CA LEU A 683 -7.47 17.06 20.47
C LEU A 683 -7.47 17.58 21.89
N GLN A 684 -8.64 17.74 22.51
CA GLN A 684 -8.79 18.08 23.92
C GLN A 684 -9.26 16.87 24.73
N LEU A 685 -8.63 16.62 25.88
CA LEU A 685 -9.14 15.69 26.89
C LEU A 685 -9.63 16.49 28.11
N ILE A 686 -10.81 16.15 28.62
CA ILE A 686 -11.43 16.79 29.80
C ILE A 686 -11.41 15.79 30.95
N VAL A 687 -10.65 16.10 32.01
CA VAL A 687 -10.46 15.19 33.15
C VAL A 687 -11.67 15.22 34.08
N ASN A 688 -12.35 14.09 34.20
CA ASN A 688 -13.51 13.84 35.04
C ASN A 688 -13.10 13.07 36.31
N SER A 689 -13.93 13.12 37.35
CA SER A 689 -13.67 12.37 38.57
C SER A 689 -13.78 10.85 38.34
N TYR A 690 -12.94 10.11 39.07
CA TYR A 690 -12.96 8.65 39.14
C TYR A 690 -13.07 8.23 40.60
N SER A 691 -14.00 7.33 40.91
CA SER A 691 -14.26 6.82 42.26
C SER A 691 -13.91 5.33 42.43
N GLY A 692 -13.53 4.66 41.35
CA GLY A 692 -13.04 3.28 41.39
C GLY A 692 -11.56 3.22 41.74
N GLN A 693 -11.03 2.00 41.76
CA GLN A 693 -9.59 1.75 41.87
C GLN A 693 -9.01 1.58 40.45
N ASP A 694 -7.92 2.29 40.15
CA ASP A 694 -7.13 2.01 38.95
C ASP A 694 -6.37 0.70 39.19
N LEU A 695 -6.67 -0.31 38.37
CA LEU A 695 -6.09 -1.66 38.45
C LEU A 695 -5.08 -1.92 37.32
N SER A 696 -4.84 -0.93 36.47
CA SER A 696 -3.85 -1.04 35.39
C SER A 696 -2.41 -1.06 35.93
N MET A 697 -1.49 -1.58 35.15
CA MET A 697 -0.07 -1.57 35.51
C MET A 697 0.51 -0.17 35.61
N ASP A 698 1.47 0.00 36.53
CA ASP A 698 2.32 1.19 36.56
C ASP A 698 3.49 1.01 35.58
N PRO A 699 3.56 1.77 34.46
CA PRO A 699 4.65 1.63 33.49
C PRO A 699 6.03 1.93 34.06
N THR A 700 6.11 2.68 35.17
CA THR A 700 7.39 2.96 35.84
C THR A 700 8.08 1.68 36.37
N ALA A 701 7.36 0.57 36.51
CA ALA A 701 7.91 -0.74 36.87
C ALA A 701 8.59 -1.49 35.70
N TYR A 702 8.42 -1.00 34.46
CA TYR A 702 8.91 -1.61 33.22
C TYR A 702 9.90 -0.72 32.45
N GLU A 703 10.29 0.42 33.02
CA GLU A 703 11.29 1.33 32.44
C GLU A 703 12.66 0.64 32.21
N PRO A 704 13.44 1.08 31.21
CA PRO A 704 14.84 0.68 31.07
C PRO A 704 15.69 1.22 32.24
N ALA A 705 16.97 0.84 32.30
CA ALA A 705 17.89 1.37 33.31
C ALA A 705 18.08 2.89 33.12
N LYS A 706 18.08 3.65 34.22
CA LYS A 706 18.29 5.11 34.20
C LYS A 706 19.19 5.57 35.36
N PRO A 707 19.78 6.78 35.34
CA PRO A 707 20.71 7.22 36.37
C PRO A 707 20.17 7.05 37.80
N GLY A 708 20.82 6.18 38.59
CA GLY A 708 20.42 5.85 39.96
C GLY A 708 19.29 4.81 40.11
N LYS A 709 18.77 4.23 39.02
CA LYS A 709 17.70 3.21 39.03
C LYS A 709 18.03 2.07 38.04
N ALA A 710 18.13 0.84 38.54
CA ALA A 710 18.29 -0.34 37.70
C ALA A 710 17.07 -0.55 36.76
N ALA A 711 17.26 -1.30 35.67
CA ALA A 711 16.17 -1.64 34.76
C ALA A 711 15.01 -2.32 35.49
N GLY A 712 13.79 -2.02 35.04
CA GLY A 712 12.57 -2.63 35.53
C GLY A 712 12.35 -4.05 34.99
N LYS A 713 11.11 -4.51 35.10
CA LYS A 713 10.66 -5.73 34.43
C LYS A 713 10.64 -5.53 32.91
N LYS A 714 10.74 -6.63 32.15
CA LYS A 714 10.45 -6.63 30.72
C LYS A 714 8.97 -6.90 30.48
N MET A 715 8.37 -6.25 29.49
CA MET A 715 7.02 -6.57 28.98
C MET A 715 7.13 -7.71 27.95
N ILE A 716 7.66 -7.44 26.75
CA ILE A 716 7.92 -8.47 25.73
C ILE A 716 9.37 -8.38 25.23
N PRO A 717 10.26 -9.31 25.62
CA PRO A 717 11.64 -9.34 25.13
C PRO A 717 11.71 -9.61 23.63
N LEU A 718 12.67 -8.98 22.96
CA LEU A 718 12.87 -9.17 21.51
C LEU A 718 13.14 -10.65 21.16
N ALA A 719 12.60 -11.09 20.02
CA ALA A 719 12.85 -12.44 19.50
C ALA A 719 14.31 -12.61 19.02
N ILE A 720 14.89 -11.53 18.48
CA ILE A 720 16.31 -11.38 18.11
C ILE A 720 16.89 -10.24 18.94
N ASN A 721 17.92 -10.53 19.75
CA ASN A 721 18.62 -9.52 20.54
C ASN A 721 19.92 -9.08 19.85
N ARG A 722 19.91 -7.86 19.30
CA ARG A 722 21.07 -7.19 18.67
C ARG A 722 22.37 -7.23 19.48
N ASP A 723 22.29 -7.32 20.81
CA ASP A 723 23.44 -7.28 21.72
C ASP A 723 23.91 -8.67 22.15
N ASP A 724 23.12 -9.72 21.91
CA ASP A 724 23.45 -11.09 22.29
C ASP A 724 24.48 -11.71 21.30
N PRO A 725 25.59 -12.31 21.79
CA PRO A 725 26.61 -12.88 20.92
C PRO A 725 26.12 -14.03 20.02
N ALA A 726 25.13 -14.81 20.45
CA ALA A 726 24.60 -15.92 19.67
C ALA A 726 23.61 -15.46 18.60
N ASP A 727 22.90 -14.36 18.81
CA ASP A 727 22.08 -13.73 17.77
C ASP A 727 22.94 -12.93 16.78
N LYS A 728 24.03 -12.27 17.22
CA LYS A 728 25.03 -11.68 16.30
C LYS A 728 25.57 -12.70 15.31
N ALA A 729 26.04 -13.85 15.80
CA ALA A 729 26.53 -14.94 14.95
C ALA A 729 25.48 -15.50 13.97
N LYS A 730 24.17 -15.31 14.20
CA LYS A 730 23.11 -15.64 13.21
C LYS A 730 22.91 -14.53 12.19
N LEU A 731 23.05 -13.27 12.61
CA LEU A 731 22.94 -12.09 11.74
C LEU A 731 24.11 -12.02 10.76
N ASP A 732 25.32 -12.36 11.21
CA ASP A 732 26.53 -12.41 10.36
C ASP A 732 26.42 -13.50 9.26
N LEU A 733 25.61 -14.53 9.50
CA LEU A 733 25.31 -15.61 8.53
C LEU A 733 24.02 -15.38 7.72
N ALA A 734 23.31 -14.26 7.94
CA ALA A 734 22.05 -13.96 7.26
C ALA A 734 22.29 -13.50 5.81
N ARG A 735 21.28 -13.64 4.94
CA ARG A 735 21.36 -13.06 3.58
C ARG A 735 21.20 -11.54 3.69
N HIS A 736 22.07 -10.78 3.01
CA HIS A 736 21.99 -9.33 2.96
C HIS A 736 21.30 -8.81 1.69
N ARG A 737 20.55 -7.72 1.84
CA ARG A 737 19.96 -6.95 0.72
C ARG A 737 20.09 -5.45 0.95
N GLU A 738 20.13 -4.67 -0.13
CA GLU A 738 20.04 -3.20 -0.08
C GLU A 738 18.88 -2.69 -0.94
N PHE A 739 17.99 -1.88 -0.34
CA PHE A 739 16.87 -1.22 -1.00
C PHE A 739 17.05 0.30 -0.88
N THR A 740 17.30 0.96 -2.01
CA THR A 740 17.49 2.42 -2.06
C THR A 740 16.27 3.12 -2.66
N PHE A 741 15.54 3.85 -1.83
CA PHE A 741 14.31 4.56 -2.17
C PHE A 741 14.64 5.96 -2.69
N GLY A 742 14.14 6.36 -3.87
CA GLY A 742 14.48 7.67 -4.42
C GLY A 742 13.75 8.07 -5.70
N ARG A 743 14.16 9.22 -6.25
CA ARG A 743 13.53 9.88 -7.42
C ARG A 743 14.44 10.04 -8.64
N SER A 744 15.73 9.74 -8.51
CA SER A 744 16.75 10.10 -9.52
C SER A 744 16.67 9.30 -10.82
N ASP A 745 16.08 8.10 -10.78
CA ASP A 745 16.08 7.14 -11.87
C ASP A 745 14.68 7.00 -12.52
N GLY A 746 13.69 7.73 -12.02
CA GLY A 746 12.32 7.72 -12.53
C GLY A 746 12.10 8.62 -13.75
N THR A 747 10.88 8.60 -14.28
CA THR A 747 10.44 9.47 -15.38
C THR A 747 9.58 10.62 -14.86
N ASP A 748 9.30 11.64 -15.67
CA ASP A 748 8.37 12.72 -15.27
C ASP A 748 6.96 12.20 -14.89
N LEU A 749 6.54 11.03 -15.40
CA LEU A 749 5.23 10.42 -15.15
C LEU A 749 5.23 9.44 -13.97
N ALA A 750 6.31 8.67 -13.82
CA ALA A 750 6.57 7.78 -12.69
C ALA A 750 7.94 8.14 -12.09
N PRO A 751 8.04 9.23 -11.31
CA PRO A 751 9.32 9.75 -10.84
C PRO A 751 9.90 8.92 -9.70
N TRP A 752 9.09 8.11 -9.03
CA TRP A 752 9.53 7.35 -7.87
C TRP A 752 10.00 5.95 -8.21
N THR A 753 11.11 5.56 -7.59
CA THR A 753 11.83 4.31 -7.85
C THR A 753 12.43 3.73 -6.59
N ILE A 754 12.61 2.41 -6.58
CA ILE A 754 13.40 1.69 -5.56
C ILE A 754 14.49 0.91 -6.31
N LYS A 755 15.75 1.07 -5.90
CA LYS A 755 16.88 0.28 -6.38
C LYS A 755 17.10 -0.92 -5.49
N THR A 756 17.49 -2.05 -6.06
CA THR A 756 17.74 -3.30 -5.34
C THR A 756 19.19 -3.75 -5.55
N ASP A 757 19.89 -4.07 -4.46
CA ASP A 757 21.23 -4.67 -4.46
C ASP A 757 22.27 -3.90 -5.31
N GLY A 758 22.21 -2.57 -5.31
CA GLY A 758 23.09 -1.70 -6.11
C GLY A 758 22.73 -1.60 -7.61
N GLY A 759 21.63 -2.23 -8.03
CA GLY A 759 21.11 -2.21 -9.40
C GLY A 759 20.37 -0.92 -9.78
N PHE A 760 19.57 -1.00 -10.85
CA PHE A 760 18.76 0.10 -11.36
C PHE A 760 17.60 0.46 -10.42
N GLY A 761 17.09 1.69 -10.50
CA GLY A 761 15.80 2.04 -9.93
C GLY A 761 14.64 1.46 -10.73
N TYR A 762 13.66 0.89 -10.04
CA TYR A 762 12.42 0.37 -10.61
C TYR A 762 11.21 1.08 -9.99
N SER A 763 10.24 1.44 -10.84
CA SER A 763 8.87 1.76 -10.40
C SER A 763 8.04 0.47 -10.38
N MET A 764 6.91 0.47 -9.68
CA MET A 764 6.05 -0.71 -9.56
C MET A 764 5.61 -1.28 -10.92
N ASP A 765 5.93 -2.56 -11.13
CA ASP A 765 5.22 -3.44 -12.04
C ASP A 765 4.99 -4.78 -11.33
N PRO A 766 3.74 -5.22 -11.09
CA PRO A 766 3.46 -6.47 -10.36
C PRO A 766 3.98 -7.73 -11.06
N ARG A 767 4.39 -7.63 -12.33
CA ARG A 767 5.00 -8.72 -13.13
C ARG A 767 6.51 -8.83 -12.94
N GLN A 768 7.13 -7.87 -12.26
CA GLN A 768 8.54 -7.89 -11.90
C GLN A 768 8.71 -8.41 -10.46
N LEU A 769 9.62 -9.35 -10.25
CA LEU A 769 9.95 -9.90 -8.92
C LEU A 769 11.35 -9.44 -8.47
N THR A 770 11.45 -8.77 -7.32
CA THR A 770 12.70 -8.15 -6.84
C THR A 770 13.48 -9.02 -5.86
N ALA A 771 12.79 -9.67 -4.92
CA ALA A 771 13.38 -10.56 -3.93
C ALA A 771 12.56 -11.86 -3.78
N ALA A 772 13.27 -12.94 -3.49
CA ALA A 772 12.70 -14.26 -3.22
C ALA A 772 13.38 -14.93 -2.01
N PRO A 773 13.08 -14.52 -0.76
CA PRO A 773 13.43 -15.31 0.41
C PRO A 773 12.74 -16.68 0.33
N GLN A 774 13.52 -17.76 0.51
CA GLN A 774 12.98 -19.11 0.55
C GLN A 774 12.67 -19.52 1.99
N LEU A 775 11.58 -20.26 2.22
CA LEU A 775 11.36 -20.92 3.51
C LEU A 775 12.45 -21.97 3.75
N SER A 776 13.04 -21.99 4.94
CA SER A 776 14.18 -22.86 5.27
C SER A 776 13.81 -24.34 5.43
N THR A 777 12.56 -24.64 5.76
CA THR A 777 11.97 -25.99 5.71
C THR A 777 10.53 -25.92 5.19
N GLY A 778 9.98 -27.08 4.86
CA GLY A 778 8.64 -27.19 4.29
C GLY A 778 7.62 -27.70 5.30
N PRO A 779 6.32 -27.57 4.99
CA PRO A 779 5.27 -28.17 5.79
C PRO A 779 5.41 -29.70 5.76
N THR A 780 5.38 -30.32 6.93
CA THR A 780 5.27 -31.78 7.09
C THR A 780 4.00 -32.10 7.86
N ASP A 781 3.59 -33.38 7.89
CA ASP A 781 2.45 -33.85 8.69
C ASP A 781 2.61 -33.58 10.21
N ALA A 782 3.79 -33.16 10.66
CA ALA A 782 4.12 -32.78 12.04
C ALA A 782 4.44 -31.27 12.23
N GLY A 783 4.22 -30.43 11.20
CA GLY A 783 4.63 -29.01 11.17
C GLY A 783 5.97 -28.79 10.44
N PHE A 784 6.44 -27.55 10.39
CA PHE A 784 7.76 -27.19 9.86
C PHE A 784 8.89 -27.54 10.86
N SER A 785 10.16 -27.52 10.42
CA SER A 785 11.31 -27.91 11.26
C SER A 785 12.55 -27.04 11.03
N GLY A 786 12.41 -25.72 11.22
CA GLY A 786 13.55 -24.80 11.13
C GLY A 786 13.10 -23.36 11.30
N ASP A 787 14.02 -22.51 11.75
CA ASP A 787 13.82 -21.14 12.27
C ASP A 787 13.19 -20.12 11.30
N GLY A 788 12.70 -20.52 10.12
CA GLY A 788 12.49 -19.65 8.97
C GLY A 788 13.82 -19.27 8.32
N THR A 789 13.78 -18.31 7.39
CA THR A 789 14.97 -17.68 6.82
C THR A 789 15.12 -16.29 7.40
N LEU A 790 16.30 -16.00 7.94
CA LEU A 790 16.70 -14.70 8.45
C LEU A 790 17.42 -13.93 7.35
N GLU A 791 16.99 -12.70 7.08
CA GLU A 791 17.69 -11.76 6.20
C GLU A 791 17.96 -10.44 6.93
N VAL A 792 19.01 -9.74 6.50
CA VAL A 792 19.38 -8.40 6.97
C VAL A 792 19.23 -7.43 5.80
N TRP A 793 18.26 -6.53 5.90
CA TRP A 793 17.92 -5.58 4.85
C TRP A 793 18.41 -4.18 5.24
N LYS A 794 19.16 -3.54 4.34
CA LYS A 794 19.50 -2.12 4.44
C LYS A 794 18.52 -1.30 3.62
N ILE A 795 17.75 -0.46 4.30
CA ILE A 795 16.78 0.47 3.71
C ILE A 795 17.42 1.86 3.69
N LYS A 796 17.52 2.47 2.52
CA LYS A 796 18.37 3.66 2.29
C LYS A 796 17.67 4.75 1.50
N ASN A 797 17.94 6.00 1.87
CA ASN A 797 17.49 7.17 1.13
C ASN A 797 18.46 7.49 -0.02
N GLY A 798 17.97 7.38 -1.26
CA GLY A 798 18.70 7.77 -2.47
C GLY A 798 18.35 9.17 -2.97
N GLY A 799 17.48 9.92 -2.28
CA GLY A 799 17.01 11.24 -2.68
C GLY A 799 17.51 12.38 -1.79
N ASN A 800 17.92 13.49 -2.41
CA ASN A 800 18.21 14.72 -1.65
C ASN A 800 16.90 15.43 -1.24
N GLY A 801 16.60 15.43 0.06
CA GLY A 801 15.52 16.24 0.65
C GLY A 801 14.11 15.65 0.55
N TRP A 802 14.00 14.32 0.60
CA TRP A 802 12.72 13.59 0.64
C TRP A 802 12.71 12.60 1.82
N SER A 803 11.52 12.32 2.33
CA SER A 803 11.30 11.42 3.47
C SER A 803 10.39 10.25 3.09
N HIS A 804 10.79 9.05 3.46
CA HIS A 804 10.10 7.81 3.12
C HIS A 804 9.88 6.96 4.39
N PRO A 805 8.62 6.68 4.79
CA PRO A 805 8.32 5.66 5.77
C PRO A 805 8.26 4.33 5.02
N VAL A 806 9.28 3.49 5.10
CA VAL A 806 9.33 2.26 4.29
C VAL A 806 8.60 1.13 5.02
N HIS A 807 7.46 0.70 4.48
CA HIS A 807 6.76 -0.48 4.94
C HIS A 807 7.27 -1.74 4.24
N VAL A 808 7.45 -2.81 5.00
CA VAL A 808 7.68 -4.17 4.49
C VAL A 808 6.56 -5.04 5.04
N HIS A 809 5.84 -5.73 4.15
CA HIS A 809 4.72 -6.59 4.53
C HIS A 809 5.19 -7.84 5.32
N PHE A 810 4.22 -8.67 5.71
CA PHE A 810 4.39 -10.01 6.30
C PHE A 810 4.83 -10.10 7.77
N GLU A 811 5.97 -9.53 8.16
CA GLU A 811 6.49 -9.71 9.52
C GLU A 811 7.32 -8.53 10.00
N GLU A 812 7.29 -8.28 11.30
CA GLU A 812 8.03 -7.17 11.90
C GLU A 812 9.53 -7.46 11.97
N GLY A 813 10.35 -6.49 11.57
CA GLY A 813 11.81 -6.54 11.70
C GLY A 813 12.33 -5.89 12.99
N VAL A 814 13.55 -6.24 13.38
CA VAL A 814 14.31 -5.54 14.43
C VAL A 814 15.32 -4.62 13.76
N ILE A 815 15.22 -3.30 13.95
CA ILE A 815 16.28 -2.36 13.52
C ILE A 815 17.57 -2.77 14.25
N LEU A 816 18.65 -3.01 13.51
CA LEU A 816 19.98 -3.27 14.08
C LEU A 816 20.71 -1.95 14.34
N ASN A 817 20.77 -1.08 13.33
CA ASN A 817 21.40 0.24 13.40
C ASN A 817 20.71 1.28 12.50
N ARG A 818 20.94 2.55 12.82
CA ARG A 818 20.55 3.75 12.06
C ARG A 818 21.80 4.57 11.77
N ASP A 819 22.14 4.80 10.51
CA ASP A 819 23.38 5.49 10.09
C ASP A 819 24.63 4.96 10.84
N GLY A 820 24.72 3.63 11.04
CA GLY A 820 25.81 2.97 11.77
C GLY A 820 25.77 3.10 13.31
N LYS A 821 24.75 3.75 13.88
CA LYS A 821 24.55 3.93 15.33
C LYS A 821 23.47 3.00 15.87
N ALA A 822 23.47 2.75 17.19
CA ALA A 822 22.31 2.14 17.85
C ALA A 822 21.06 3.03 17.66
N PRO A 823 19.86 2.47 17.45
CA PRO A 823 18.63 3.26 17.35
C PRO A 823 18.21 3.85 18.70
N PRO A 824 17.35 4.88 18.69
CA PRO A 824 16.81 5.51 19.89
C PRO A 824 16.01 4.53 20.74
N ASP A 825 15.82 4.85 22.03
CA ASP A 825 15.22 3.93 23.00
C ASP A 825 13.78 3.52 22.63
N TRP A 826 13.01 4.36 21.90
CA TRP A 826 11.67 4.04 21.38
C TRP A 826 11.64 3.07 20.18
N GLU A 827 12.79 2.63 19.68
CA GLU A 827 12.90 1.56 18.65
C GLU A 827 13.90 0.46 19.06
N LYS A 828 14.85 0.77 19.93
CA LYS A 828 15.80 -0.18 20.49
C LYS A 828 15.13 -1.30 21.29
N TRP A 829 14.04 -0.96 22.00
CA TRP A 829 13.26 -1.93 22.78
C TRP A 829 12.13 -2.56 21.97
N ALA A 830 12.09 -2.38 20.64
CA ALA A 830 10.96 -2.74 19.81
C ALA A 830 11.34 -3.57 18.57
N ARG A 831 10.31 -4.22 18.00
CA ARG A 831 10.24 -4.60 16.59
C ARG A 831 9.57 -3.44 15.82
N LYS A 832 9.54 -3.47 14.48
CA LYS A 832 8.90 -2.47 13.61
C LYS A 832 8.47 -3.06 12.27
N ASP A 833 7.47 -2.48 11.62
CA ASP A 833 7.11 -2.76 10.22
C ASP A 833 7.22 -1.54 9.30
N VAL A 834 7.42 -0.33 9.86
CA VAL A 834 7.62 0.92 9.09
C VAL A 834 8.96 1.56 9.45
N PHE A 835 9.91 1.52 8.51
CA PHE A 835 11.28 2.00 8.67
C PHE A 835 11.45 3.39 8.06
N ARG A 836 11.44 4.42 8.90
CA ARG A 836 11.59 5.81 8.48
C ARG A 836 13.03 6.16 8.08
N ILE A 837 13.18 6.72 6.88
CA ILE A 837 14.40 7.32 6.32
C ILE A 837 14.10 8.74 5.77
N GLY A 838 15.02 9.68 5.94
CA GLY A 838 14.77 11.10 5.63
C GLY A 838 15.81 12.05 6.26
N PRO A 839 15.72 13.37 5.97
CA PRO A 839 16.67 14.38 6.41
C PRO A 839 16.36 14.99 7.79
N GLU A 840 15.30 14.55 8.48
CA GLU A 840 14.86 15.08 9.78
C GLU A 840 15.83 14.73 10.91
N VAL A 841 15.80 15.50 11.99
CA VAL A 841 16.72 15.32 13.14
C VAL A 841 16.61 13.95 13.81
N ASP A 842 15.39 13.40 13.91
CA ASP A 842 15.09 12.10 14.52
C ASP A 842 14.93 10.96 13.48
N SER A 843 15.46 11.18 12.27
CA SER A 843 15.40 10.27 11.10
C SER A 843 16.78 9.73 10.74
N SER A 844 16.94 9.12 9.56
CA SER A 844 18.21 8.50 9.13
C SER A 844 18.38 8.48 7.61
N THR A 845 19.63 8.46 7.15
CA THR A 845 19.93 8.22 5.73
C THR A 845 19.78 6.74 5.38
N GLU A 846 20.18 5.85 6.28
CA GLU A 846 19.98 4.41 6.17
C GLU A 846 19.59 3.74 7.50
N VAL A 847 18.77 2.70 7.38
CA VAL A 847 18.33 1.81 8.46
C VAL A 847 18.72 0.40 8.08
N THR A 848 19.48 -0.29 8.92
CA THR A 848 19.71 -1.74 8.76
C THR A 848 18.76 -2.47 9.69
N MET A 849 17.94 -3.39 9.18
CA MET A 849 17.00 -4.19 9.97
C MET A 849 17.16 -5.69 9.69
N ALA A 850 16.80 -6.52 10.66
CA ALA A 850 16.73 -7.97 10.54
C ALA A 850 15.28 -8.43 10.50
N ILE A 851 14.91 -9.22 9.50
CA ILE A 851 13.54 -9.73 9.27
C ILE A 851 13.57 -11.24 9.01
N ARG A 852 12.49 -11.92 9.38
CA ARG A 852 12.38 -13.38 9.32
C ARG A 852 11.18 -13.80 8.46
N PHE A 853 11.40 -14.82 7.63
CA PHE A 853 10.40 -15.36 6.71
C PHE A 853 10.13 -16.83 7.05
N ARG A 854 8.89 -17.15 7.45
CA ARG A 854 8.47 -18.45 8.02
C ARG A 854 6.99 -18.70 7.75
N GLU A 855 6.49 -19.92 8.01
CA GLU A 855 5.07 -20.30 8.08
C GLU A 855 4.15 -20.16 6.84
N PHE A 856 4.33 -19.15 5.98
CA PHE A 856 3.52 -18.89 4.78
C PHE A 856 4.40 -18.53 3.57
N ALA A 857 3.88 -18.75 2.36
CA ALA A 857 4.54 -18.49 1.09
C ALA A 857 3.71 -17.53 0.21
N GLY A 858 4.21 -17.22 -0.98
CA GLY A 858 3.51 -16.42 -1.99
C GLY A 858 3.91 -14.94 -2.00
N THR A 859 3.09 -14.12 -2.65
CA THR A 859 3.43 -12.74 -3.05
C THR A 859 3.10 -11.68 -2.01
N TYR A 860 4.09 -10.84 -1.71
CA TYR A 860 4.05 -9.73 -0.75
C TYR A 860 4.65 -8.45 -1.38
N MET A 861 4.69 -7.35 -0.61
CA MET A 861 5.09 -6.03 -1.11
C MET A 861 6.02 -5.28 -0.14
N GLU A 862 6.86 -4.40 -0.68
CA GLU A 862 7.67 -3.43 0.05
C GLU A 862 7.55 -2.04 -0.61
N HIS A 863 7.29 -1.00 0.18
CA HIS A 863 6.97 0.33 -0.37
C HIS A 863 7.22 1.50 0.57
N CYS A 864 7.25 2.71 0.00
CA CYS A 864 7.16 3.93 0.79
C CYS A 864 5.69 4.25 1.11
N HIS A 865 5.35 4.29 2.39
CA HIS A 865 4.00 4.53 2.90
C HIS A 865 3.58 6.02 2.95
N ASN A 866 4.39 6.94 2.43
CA ASN A 866 3.80 8.14 1.82
C ASN A 866 3.08 7.65 0.57
N THR A 867 1.76 7.43 0.67
CA THR A 867 0.99 6.69 -0.31
C THR A 867 0.91 7.41 -1.66
N GLN A 868 1.19 8.72 -1.69
CA GLN A 868 1.34 9.46 -2.95
C GLN A 868 2.65 9.12 -3.69
N HIS A 869 3.70 8.73 -2.96
CA HIS A 869 4.91 8.14 -3.54
C HIS A 869 4.62 6.69 -3.99
N GLU A 870 3.95 5.89 -3.16
CA GLU A 870 3.51 4.51 -3.45
C GLU A 870 2.73 4.40 -4.76
N ASP A 871 1.75 5.29 -4.97
CA ASP A 871 0.91 5.31 -6.17
C ASP A 871 1.69 5.71 -7.45
N SER A 872 2.89 6.32 -7.36
CA SER A 872 3.57 6.96 -8.51
C SER A 872 5.08 6.67 -8.75
N SER A 873 5.69 5.49 -8.53
CA SER A 873 5.16 4.25 -7.95
C SER A 873 6.25 3.57 -7.12
N MET A 874 6.45 4.05 -5.90
CA MET A 874 7.48 3.61 -4.94
C MET A 874 7.06 2.36 -4.17
N LEU A 875 6.74 1.32 -4.93
CA LEU A 875 6.19 0.04 -4.50
C LEU A 875 6.88 -1.07 -5.33
N LEU A 876 7.18 -2.19 -4.69
CA LEU A 876 7.80 -3.36 -5.30
C LEU A 876 7.06 -4.64 -4.87
N ARG A 877 7.43 -5.75 -5.52
CA ARG A 877 6.93 -7.10 -5.26
C ARG A 877 8.09 -8.02 -4.91
N TRP A 878 7.94 -8.73 -3.80
CA TRP A 878 8.75 -9.87 -3.41
C TRP A 878 7.86 -11.10 -3.14
N ASP A 879 8.41 -12.31 -3.30
CA ASP A 879 7.68 -13.56 -3.09
C ASP A 879 8.42 -14.38 -2.02
N ILE A 880 7.71 -14.96 -1.04
CA ILE A 880 8.26 -16.03 -0.21
C ILE A 880 8.13 -17.35 -0.99
N GLU A 881 9.25 -17.99 -1.30
CA GLU A 881 9.28 -19.26 -2.03
C GLU A 881 9.16 -20.48 -1.08
N HIS A 882 8.40 -21.49 -1.50
CA HIS A 882 8.43 -22.80 -0.83
C HIS A 882 9.83 -23.44 -0.99
N PRO A 883 10.27 -24.33 -0.07
CA PRO A 883 11.59 -24.96 -0.18
C PRO A 883 11.65 -25.85 -1.42
N GLY A 884 12.70 -25.69 -2.22
CA GLY A 884 12.85 -26.42 -3.50
C GLY A 884 11.94 -25.89 -4.62
N GLN A 885 11.27 -24.74 -4.45
CA GLN A 885 10.61 -24.06 -5.55
C GLN A 885 11.66 -23.47 -6.51
N PHE A 886 11.57 -23.87 -7.78
CA PHE A 886 12.40 -23.32 -8.87
C PHE A 886 11.60 -22.41 -9.82
N GLU A 887 10.28 -22.55 -9.83
CA GLU A 887 9.33 -21.85 -10.71
C GLU A 887 8.72 -20.62 -10.02
N LEU A 888 8.42 -19.58 -10.80
CA LEU A 888 7.88 -18.30 -10.35
C LEU A 888 6.35 -18.31 -10.34
N MET A 889 5.76 -17.67 -9.33
CA MET A 889 4.32 -17.48 -9.21
C MET A 889 3.82 -16.44 -10.23
N PRO A 890 2.78 -16.73 -11.04
CA PRO A 890 2.29 -15.82 -12.06
C PRO A 890 1.52 -14.64 -11.46
N THR A 891 1.50 -13.53 -12.18
CA THR A 891 0.83 -12.29 -11.74
C THR A 891 -0.64 -12.33 -12.13
N PRO A 892 -1.59 -12.16 -11.18
CA PRO A 892 -3.01 -12.02 -11.50
C PRO A 892 -3.27 -10.68 -12.19
N LEU A 893 -4.17 -10.67 -13.17
CA LEU A 893 -4.70 -9.48 -13.86
C LEU A 893 -6.24 -9.46 -13.73
N PRO A 894 -6.82 -8.79 -12.71
CA PRO A 894 -8.26 -8.73 -12.53
C PRO A 894 -8.98 -7.84 -13.55
N SER A 895 -10.14 -8.28 -14.00
CA SER A 895 -11.01 -7.57 -14.93
C SER A 895 -12.50 -7.84 -14.64
N TRP A 896 -13.38 -7.11 -15.31
CA TRP A 896 -14.83 -7.40 -15.31
C TRP A 896 -15.19 -8.79 -15.84
N ASP A 897 -14.31 -9.50 -16.55
CA ASP A 897 -14.60 -10.85 -17.07
C ASP A 897 -14.05 -11.98 -16.20
N GLY A 898 -13.23 -11.65 -15.21
CA GLY A 898 -12.54 -12.59 -14.32
C GLY A 898 -11.08 -12.16 -14.10
N VAL A 899 -10.30 -13.04 -13.47
CA VAL A 899 -8.86 -12.84 -13.25
C VAL A 899 -8.09 -13.70 -14.25
N GLU A 900 -7.26 -13.06 -15.07
CA GLU A 900 -6.30 -13.74 -15.94
C GLU A 900 -4.92 -13.80 -15.25
N TYR A 901 -3.97 -14.55 -15.82
CA TYR A 901 -2.62 -14.68 -15.28
C TYR A 901 -1.56 -14.50 -16.37
N VAL A 902 -0.49 -13.79 -16.04
CA VAL A 902 0.69 -13.61 -16.90
C VAL A 902 1.98 -14.05 -16.20
N ALA A 903 2.98 -14.40 -17.02
CA ALA A 903 4.29 -14.80 -16.51
C ALA A 903 4.99 -13.63 -15.79
N THR A 904 5.77 -13.98 -14.76
CA THR A 904 6.59 -13.06 -13.97
C THR A 904 8.03 -13.12 -14.48
N ALA A 905 8.75 -12.01 -14.48
CA ALA A 905 10.20 -11.98 -14.68
C ALA A 905 10.90 -11.46 -13.41
N ALA A 906 11.88 -12.20 -12.90
CA ALA A 906 12.62 -11.79 -11.71
C ALA A 906 13.96 -11.12 -12.05
N LEU A 907 14.40 -10.22 -11.18
CA LEU A 907 15.73 -9.61 -11.25
C LEU A 907 16.83 -10.65 -10.98
N PRO A 908 18.06 -10.49 -11.53
CA PRO A 908 19.13 -11.47 -11.36
C PRO A 908 19.49 -11.80 -9.90
N THR A 909 19.38 -10.84 -8.97
CA THR A 909 19.74 -11.02 -7.55
C THR A 909 18.61 -11.57 -6.68
N PHE A 910 17.41 -11.83 -7.22
CA PHE A 910 16.21 -12.08 -6.40
C PHE A 910 16.37 -13.19 -5.34
N ARG A 911 16.99 -14.33 -5.68
CA ARG A 911 17.30 -15.41 -4.72
C ARG A 911 18.64 -15.27 -3.97
N THR A 912 19.59 -14.50 -4.50
CA THR A 912 20.95 -14.41 -3.92
C THR A 912 21.12 -13.24 -2.95
N GLY A 913 20.38 -12.15 -3.15
CA GLY A 913 20.69 -10.84 -2.57
C GLY A 913 21.93 -10.21 -3.21
N GLY A 914 22.30 -9.05 -2.69
CA GLY A 914 23.57 -8.38 -3.00
C GLY A 914 24.74 -9.01 -2.22
N LYS A 915 25.97 -8.75 -2.68
CA LYS A 915 27.16 -9.02 -1.85
C LYS A 915 27.17 -7.97 -0.73
N GLY A 916 26.86 -8.40 0.49
CA GLY A 916 26.66 -7.51 1.64
C GLY A 916 27.88 -6.64 1.95
N SER A 917 27.65 -5.41 2.40
CA SER A 917 28.70 -4.47 2.82
C SER A 917 29.03 -4.63 4.32
N GLY A 918 29.14 -5.87 4.81
CA GLY A 918 29.40 -6.18 6.21
C GLY A 918 30.76 -6.85 6.36
N ASN A 919 31.69 -6.17 7.05
CA ASN A 919 33.05 -6.57 7.40
C ASN A 919 33.84 -7.44 6.40
N ASP A 920 34.83 -6.81 5.76
CA ASP A 920 36.05 -7.50 5.37
C ASP A 920 36.72 -8.11 6.64
N ASP A 921 36.61 -9.42 6.88
CA ASP A 921 37.34 -10.14 7.94
C ASP A 921 37.31 -11.69 7.78
N ASP A 922 36.98 -12.24 6.60
CA ASP A 922 37.06 -13.70 6.31
C ASP A 922 38.22 -14.00 5.34
N ASP A 923 39.19 -14.77 5.85
CA ASP A 923 40.48 -15.14 5.27
C ASP A 923 40.45 -15.70 3.82
N GLU A 924 40.87 -14.90 2.82
CA GLU A 924 41.51 -15.41 1.58
C GLU A 924 42.81 -14.63 1.26
N ASP A 925 43.89 -15.01 1.94
CA ASP A 925 45.32 -14.87 1.55
C ASP A 925 45.70 -13.54 0.88
N ASP A 926 45.73 -12.46 1.67
CA ASP A 926 46.20 -11.14 1.26
C ASP A 926 47.75 -11.08 1.12
N GLY A 927 48.23 -11.73 0.07
CA GLY A 927 49.61 -11.61 -0.39
C GLY A 927 49.97 -10.18 -0.76
N ASP A 928 50.79 -9.55 0.09
CA ASP A 928 51.54 -8.30 -0.12
C ASP A 928 52.02 -8.12 -1.57
N ASP A 929 51.44 -7.13 -2.28
CA ASP A 929 52.21 -6.33 -3.23
C ASP A 929 51.68 -4.89 -3.31
N ASN A 930 52.60 -3.96 -3.16
CA ASN A 930 52.56 -2.56 -3.57
C ASN A 930 52.49 -2.45 -5.12
N SER A 931 51.50 -3.11 -5.72
CA SER A 931 51.42 -3.28 -7.16
C SER A 931 50.87 -2.03 -7.85
N THR A 932 51.59 -1.57 -8.87
CA THR A 932 51.14 -0.53 -9.79
C THR A 932 49.83 -0.93 -10.47
N ASN A 933 48.85 -0.02 -10.43
CA ASN A 933 47.53 -0.16 -11.05
C ASN A 933 47.62 -0.76 -12.47
N LYS A 934 47.13 -1.99 -12.63
CA LYS A 934 47.09 -2.69 -13.92
C LYS A 934 45.92 -2.12 -14.74
N PRO A 935 46.12 -1.69 -15.99
CA PRO A 935 45.02 -1.17 -16.81
C PRO A 935 43.91 -2.21 -17.04
N PRO A 936 42.67 -1.76 -17.28
CA PRO A 936 41.56 -2.65 -17.59
C PRO A 936 41.75 -3.33 -18.94
N ILE A 937 41.15 -4.51 -19.09
CA ILE A 937 41.14 -5.31 -20.31
C ILE A 937 39.80 -5.06 -21.02
N ALA A 938 39.88 -4.47 -22.21
CA ALA A 938 38.73 -4.18 -23.05
C ALA A 938 38.38 -5.36 -23.98
N GLY A 939 37.11 -5.75 -24.03
CA GLY A 939 36.59 -6.83 -24.85
C GLY A 939 36.29 -6.42 -26.30
N PRO A 940 36.15 -7.39 -27.22
CA PRO A 940 35.59 -7.15 -28.54
C PRO A 940 34.05 -7.24 -28.49
N ASP A 941 33.39 -6.26 -29.10
CA ASP A 941 31.93 -6.15 -29.17
C ASP A 941 31.41 -6.39 -30.59
N THR A 942 30.24 -7.00 -30.69
CA THR A 942 29.56 -7.21 -31.97
C THR A 942 28.09 -6.88 -31.89
N ALA A 943 27.55 -6.19 -32.89
CA ALA A 943 26.11 -6.04 -33.08
C ALA A 943 25.72 -6.01 -34.56
N SER A 944 24.42 -5.97 -34.84
CA SER A 944 23.89 -5.83 -36.19
C SER A 944 22.74 -4.83 -36.23
N THR A 945 22.64 -4.06 -37.31
CA THR A 945 21.52 -3.13 -37.54
C THR A 945 21.19 -3.01 -39.04
N THR A 946 20.23 -2.16 -39.39
CA THR A 946 19.90 -1.80 -40.78
C THR A 946 20.20 -0.33 -41.04
N ALA A 947 20.37 0.05 -42.30
CA ALA A 947 20.61 1.43 -42.71
C ALA A 947 19.58 2.40 -42.09
N GLY A 948 20.07 3.46 -41.46
CA GLY A 948 19.26 4.48 -40.77
C GLY A 948 18.74 4.12 -39.37
N VAL A 949 19.06 2.95 -38.80
CA VAL A 949 18.63 2.55 -37.44
C VAL A 949 19.82 2.55 -36.47
N PRO A 950 19.94 3.53 -35.54
CA PRO A 950 20.98 3.53 -34.53
C PRO A 950 20.90 2.33 -33.59
N VAL A 951 22.04 1.89 -33.08
CA VAL A 951 22.15 0.84 -32.04
C VAL A 951 22.99 1.37 -30.87
N THR A 952 22.55 1.08 -29.65
CA THR A 952 23.28 1.40 -28.42
C THR A 952 23.85 0.11 -27.84
N LEU A 953 25.17 0.09 -27.58
CA LEU A 953 25.91 -1.04 -27.03
C LEU A 953 26.36 -0.71 -25.60
N ASN A 954 26.20 -1.65 -24.68
CA ASN A 954 26.91 -1.65 -23.41
C ASN A 954 28.24 -2.37 -23.61
N VAL A 955 29.23 -1.65 -24.14
CA VAL A 955 30.56 -2.20 -24.42
C VAL A 955 31.28 -2.65 -23.13
N LEU A 956 31.01 -1.97 -22.01
CA LEU A 956 31.56 -2.30 -20.69
C LEU A 956 31.06 -3.65 -20.11
N ALA A 957 30.21 -4.39 -20.82
CA ALA A 957 29.61 -5.63 -20.32
C ALA A 957 30.57 -6.84 -20.29
N ASN A 958 31.59 -6.86 -21.14
CA ASN A 958 32.62 -7.90 -21.21
C ASN A 958 34.01 -7.42 -20.78
N ASP A 959 34.11 -6.16 -20.33
CA ASP A 959 35.33 -5.54 -19.84
C ASP A 959 35.64 -5.93 -18.40
N THR A 960 36.93 -6.02 -18.07
CA THR A 960 37.36 -6.41 -16.71
C THR A 960 38.58 -5.60 -16.26
N ASP A 961 38.64 -5.26 -14.97
CA ASP A 961 39.85 -4.71 -14.36
C ASP A 961 40.58 -5.82 -13.57
N PRO A 962 41.86 -6.13 -13.86
CA PRO A 962 42.61 -7.16 -13.14
C PRO A 962 42.70 -6.91 -11.63
N ASP A 963 42.68 -5.63 -11.24
CA ASP A 963 42.80 -5.15 -9.86
C ASP A 963 41.43 -4.71 -9.28
N LYS A 964 40.33 -4.98 -10.01
CA LYS A 964 38.92 -4.68 -9.68
C LYS A 964 38.61 -3.20 -9.40
N ASN A 965 39.34 -2.26 -9.99
CA ASN A 965 39.14 -0.80 -9.82
C ASN A 965 37.93 -0.26 -10.61
N VAL A 966 36.73 -0.67 -10.21
CA VAL A 966 35.44 -0.23 -10.78
C VAL A 966 34.95 1.10 -10.15
N PRO A 967 34.09 1.91 -10.81
CA PRO A 967 33.47 1.69 -12.11
C PRO A 967 34.43 1.89 -13.30
N LEU A 968 34.19 1.12 -14.36
CA LEU A 968 34.81 1.32 -15.66
C LEU A 968 34.07 2.41 -16.46
N THR A 969 34.79 3.15 -17.30
CA THR A 969 34.24 4.23 -18.13
C THR A 969 34.85 4.23 -19.53
N VAL A 970 34.09 4.65 -20.54
CA VAL A 970 34.59 4.77 -21.93
C VAL A 970 35.23 6.15 -22.12
N VAL A 971 36.52 6.18 -22.48
CA VAL A 971 37.31 7.44 -22.55
C VAL A 971 38.05 7.69 -23.86
N GLY A 972 38.27 6.64 -24.66
CA GLY A 972 38.73 6.73 -26.05
C GLY A 972 37.68 6.12 -26.96
N LEU A 973 37.42 6.73 -28.12
CA LEU A 973 36.48 6.21 -29.12
C LEU A 973 36.92 6.65 -30.51
N SER A 974 37.32 5.71 -31.37
CA SER A 974 37.57 5.99 -32.78
C SER A 974 36.27 6.01 -33.58
N GLN A 975 36.29 6.69 -34.72
CA GLN A 975 35.18 6.63 -35.67
C GLN A 975 35.33 5.43 -36.60
N PRO A 976 34.22 4.89 -37.14
CA PRO A 976 34.24 4.00 -38.29
C PRO A 976 34.90 4.67 -39.51
N ASP A 977 35.29 3.87 -40.50
CA ASP A 977 35.76 4.35 -41.80
C ASP A 977 34.77 5.33 -42.45
N SER A 978 35.30 6.27 -43.23
CA SER A 978 34.50 7.32 -43.89
C SER A 978 33.37 6.73 -44.74
N GLY A 979 32.13 7.09 -44.42
CA GLY A 979 30.93 6.57 -45.06
C GLY A 979 30.30 5.35 -44.39
N MET A 980 30.92 4.79 -43.34
CA MET A 980 30.42 3.63 -42.57
C MET A 980 29.69 4.04 -41.27
N GLY A 981 29.04 5.21 -41.25
CA GLY A 981 28.31 5.71 -40.08
C GLY A 981 29.17 6.51 -39.09
N THR A 982 28.65 6.74 -37.89
CA THR A 982 29.33 7.47 -36.81
C THR A 982 29.14 6.79 -35.46
N ALA A 983 30.10 6.96 -34.55
CA ALA A 983 30.03 6.45 -33.19
C ALA A 983 30.13 7.60 -32.18
N THR A 984 29.32 7.57 -31.12
CA THR A 984 29.39 8.49 -29.98
C THR A 984 29.31 7.73 -28.66
N THR A 985 29.67 8.37 -27.54
CA THR A 985 29.55 7.79 -26.20
C THR A 985 29.04 8.83 -25.20
N ASP A 986 28.36 8.35 -24.16
CA ASP A 986 27.98 9.13 -22.97
C ASP A 986 28.95 8.93 -21.78
N GLY A 987 30.04 8.19 -21.99
CA GLY A 987 31.01 7.78 -20.95
C GLY A 987 30.76 6.38 -20.37
N THR A 988 29.62 5.76 -20.67
CA THR A 988 29.26 4.40 -20.19
C THR A 988 28.80 3.47 -21.31
N ARG A 989 28.17 4.01 -22.36
CA ARG A 989 27.64 3.27 -23.51
C ARG A 989 28.18 3.84 -24.80
N VAL A 990 28.15 3.04 -25.86
CA VAL A 990 28.49 3.47 -27.23
C VAL A 990 27.23 3.45 -28.08
N ILE A 991 26.97 4.56 -28.77
CA ILE A 991 25.86 4.70 -29.72
C ILE A 991 26.46 4.74 -31.12
N TYR A 992 26.17 3.72 -31.93
CA TYR A 992 26.55 3.68 -33.35
C TYR A 992 25.34 4.04 -34.23
N THR A 993 25.52 5.02 -35.11
CA THR A 993 24.53 5.47 -36.09
C THR A 993 24.98 5.05 -37.49
N PRO A 994 24.32 4.08 -38.15
CA PRO A 994 24.67 3.66 -39.51
C PRO A 994 24.31 4.74 -40.55
N PRO A 995 24.87 4.63 -41.78
CA PRO A 995 24.43 5.45 -42.91
C PRO A 995 22.92 5.35 -43.13
N ALA A 996 22.28 6.48 -43.45
CA ALA A 996 20.82 6.57 -43.62
C ALA A 996 20.26 5.73 -44.78
N ALA A 997 21.11 5.34 -45.73
CA ALA A 997 20.80 4.41 -46.80
C ALA A 997 22.06 3.61 -47.18
N LEU A 998 21.87 2.35 -47.55
CA LEU A 998 22.90 1.46 -48.09
C LEU A 998 22.29 0.67 -49.24
N THR A 999 23.07 0.42 -50.29
CA THR A 999 22.66 -0.45 -51.41
C THR A 999 23.10 -1.89 -51.24
N GLU A 1000 24.17 -2.13 -50.49
CA GLU A 1000 24.74 -3.44 -50.18
C GLU A 1000 25.09 -3.51 -48.68
N PRO A 1001 25.18 -4.71 -48.07
CA PRO A 1001 25.61 -4.84 -46.68
C PRO A 1001 27.05 -4.33 -46.48
N VAL A 1002 27.29 -3.64 -45.37
CA VAL A 1002 28.62 -3.18 -44.96
C VAL A 1002 28.92 -3.63 -43.53
N THR A 1003 30.19 -3.68 -43.16
CA THR A 1003 30.63 -3.90 -41.77
C THR A 1003 31.39 -2.66 -41.31
N ALA A 1004 30.85 -1.96 -40.33
CA ALA A 1004 31.57 -0.87 -39.67
C ALA A 1004 32.43 -1.46 -38.54
N THR A 1005 33.70 -1.06 -38.47
CA THR A 1005 34.60 -1.43 -37.38
C THR A 1005 35.19 -0.17 -36.79
N PHE A 1006 35.23 -0.08 -35.47
CA PHE A 1006 35.85 1.02 -34.72
C PHE A 1006 36.30 0.50 -33.35
N THR A 1007 36.97 1.33 -32.57
CA THR A 1007 37.61 0.93 -31.30
C THR A 1007 37.26 1.87 -30.16
N TYR A 1008 37.33 1.38 -28.93
CA TYR A 1008 37.15 2.18 -27.71
C TYR A 1008 38.19 1.83 -26.64
N GLU A 1009 38.45 2.78 -25.74
CA GLU A 1009 39.33 2.58 -24.58
C GLU A 1009 38.53 2.72 -23.30
N VAL A 1010 38.81 1.81 -22.37
CA VAL A 1010 38.19 1.71 -21.05
C VAL A 1010 39.12 2.32 -20.02
N ARG A 1011 38.58 3.07 -19.06
CA ARG A 1011 39.32 3.63 -17.92
C ARG A 1011 38.77 3.12 -16.60
N ASP A 1012 39.69 2.70 -15.73
CA ASP A 1012 39.43 2.30 -14.35
C ASP A 1012 39.30 3.50 -13.39
N ALA A 1013 38.83 3.26 -12.16
CA ALA A 1013 38.62 4.29 -11.15
C ALA A 1013 39.91 5.00 -10.66
N LYS A 1014 41.10 4.45 -10.92
CA LYS A 1014 42.41 5.03 -10.60
C LYS A 1014 43.09 5.69 -11.81
N GLY A 1015 42.46 5.65 -12.99
CA GLY A 1015 42.90 6.34 -14.20
C GLY A 1015 43.78 5.51 -15.15
N GLY A 1016 43.96 4.21 -14.91
CA GLY A 1016 44.55 3.32 -15.92
C GLY A 1016 43.62 3.15 -17.11
N VAL A 1017 44.18 2.98 -18.32
CA VAL A 1017 43.42 2.95 -19.58
C VAL A 1017 43.83 1.73 -20.41
N SER A 1018 42.84 1.00 -20.91
CA SER A 1018 43.03 -0.27 -21.63
C SER A 1018 43.95 -0.17 -22.84
N ALA A 1019 44.95 -1.04 -22.89
CA ALA A 1019 45.84 -1.20 -24.05
C ALA A 1019 46.08 -2.70 -24.30
N PRO A 1020 45.64 -3.28 -25.43
CA PRO A 1020 44.99 -2.63 -26.58
C PRO A 1020 43.55 -2.14 -26.28
N PRO A 1021 43.01 -1.23 -27.13
CA PRO A 1021 41.60 -0.84 -27.08
C PRO A 1021 40.66 -1.98 -27.48
N GLY A 1022 39.45 -1.97 -26.95
CA GLY A 1022 38.35 -2.84 -27.35
C GLY A 1022 37.90 -2.54 -28.79
N THR A 1023 37.41 -3.54 -29.51
CA THR A 1023 37.02 -3.41 -30.93
C THR A 1023 35.54 -3.70 -31.11
N VAL A 1024 34.79 -2.72 -31.62
CA VAL A 1024 33.37 -2.86 -31.95
C VAL A 1024 33.21 -3.16 -33.44
N THR A 1025 32.50 -4.24 -33.76
CA THR A 1025 32.16 -4.65 -35.14
C THR A 1025 30.65 -4.63 -35.34
N ILE A 1026 30.15 -3.78 -36.23
CA ILE A 1026 28.72 -3.65 -36.54
C ILE A 1026 28.42 -4.11 -37.97
N SER A 1027 27.63 -5.18 -38.12
CA SER A 1027 27.08 -5.58 -39.41
C SER A 1027 25.86 -4.73 -39.77
N VAL A 1028 25.90 -3.97 -40.85
CA VAL A 1028 24.78 -3.13 -41.31
C VAL A 1028 24.23 -3.63 -42.63
N ALA A 1029 22.98 -4.11 -42.61
CA ALA A 1029 22.27 -4.49 -43.82
C ALA A 1029 21.57 -3.27 -44.48
N PRO A 1030 21.32 -3.30 -45.81
CA PRO A 1030 20.40 -2.38 -46.46
C PRO A 1030 19.05 -2.36 -45.76
N ALA A 1031 18.43 -1.18 -45.64
CA ALA A 1031 17.04 -1.10 -45.20
C ALA A 1031 16.16 -1.90 -46.16
N ALA A 1032 15.33 -2.81 -45.63
CA ALA A 1032 14.53 -3.71 -46.45
C ALA A 1032 13.59 -2.92 -47.38
N THR A 1033 13.82 -3.03 -48.69
CA THR A 1033 12.91 -2.48 -49.70
C THR A 1033 11.63 -3.29 -49.71
N SER A 1034 10.55 -2.72 -49.18
CA SER A 1034 9.23 -3.33 -49.30
C SER A 1034 8.81 -3.36 -50.77
N ASN A 1035 8.77 -4.57 -51.35
CA ASN A 1035 8.21 -4.84 -52.68
C ASN A 1035 6.67 -4.77 -52.66
N GLU A 1036 6.15 -3.66 -52.15
CA GLU A 1036 4.73 -3.32 -52.18
C GLU A 1036 4.39 -2.58 -53.48
N ASP A 1037 3.57 -3.21 -54.31
CA ASP A 1037 2.99 -2.59 -55.51
C ASP A 1037 1.79 -1.72 -55.11
N LEU A 1038 2.09 -0.57 -54.50
CA LEU A 1038 1.11 0.44 -54.14
C LEU A 1038 0.78 1.31 -55.37
N GLN A 1039 -0.48 1.34 -55.77
CA GLN A 1039 -0.97 2.04 -56.96
C GLN A 1039 -2.18 2.92 -56.62
N VAL A 1040 -2.28 4.08 -57.25
CA VAL A 1040 -3.47 4.97 -57.18
C VAL A 1040 -4.28 4.81 -58.47
N THR A 1041 -5.47 4.20 -58.39
CA THR A 1041 -6.32 3.97 -59.58
C THR A 1041 -7.25 5.14 -59.86
N SER A 1042 -7.60 5.94 -58.84
CA SER A 1042 -8.40 7.15 -59.01
C SER A 1042 -8.16 8.12 -57.86
N ALA A 1043 -8.00 9.40 -58.16
CA ALA A 1043 -7.93 10.46 -57.18
C ALA A 1043 -8.76 11.66 -57.66
N THR A 1044 -9.85 11.98 -56.94
CA THR A 1044 -10.72 13.11 -57.26
C THR A 1044 -11.02 13.96 -56.03
N VAL A 1045 -11.17 15.27 -56.24
CA VAL A 1045 -11.75 16.18 -55.25
C VAL A 1045 -12.86 16.98 -55.91
N SER A 1046 -14.06 16.89 -55.35
CA SER A 1046 -15.21 17.68 -55.77
C SER A 1046 -15.31 18.95 -54.93
N VAL A 1047 -15.34 20.11 -55.57
CA VAL A 1047 -15.61 21.39 -54.91
C VAL A 1047 -17.13 21.51 -54.62
N ARG A 1048 -17.47 22.02 -53.44
CA ARG A 1048 -18.84 22.29 -52.99
C ARG A 1048 -18.95 23.73 -52.48
N SER A 1049 -20.17 24.21 -52.29
CA SER A 1049 -20.42 25.51 -51.68
C SER A 1049 -19.84 25.59 -50.26
N ASN A 1050 -19.62 26.82 -49.78
CA ASN A 1050 -19.14 27.13 -48.43
C ASN A 1050 -17.76 26.53 -48.10
N ASN A 1051 -16.80 26.60 -49.05
CA ASN A 1051 -15.43 26.08 -48.92
C ASN A 1051 -15.36 24.62 -48.44
N ARG A 1052 -16.31 23.79 -48.88
CA ARG A 1052 -16.35 22.36 -48.59
C ARG A 1052 -15.81 21.55 -49.77
N TYR A 1053 -15.03 20.53 -49.47
CA TYR A 1053 -14.40 19.66 -50.47
C TYR A 1053 -14.73 18.20 -50.15
N THR A 1054 -15.09 17.43 -51.16
CA THR A 1054 -15.31 15.98 -51.04
C THR A 1054 -14.22 15.25 -51.81
N TRP A 1055 -13.34 14.59 -51.09
CA TRP A 1055 -12.22 13.81 -51.61
C TRP A 1055 -12.67 12.36 -51.77
N ASP A 1056 -12.44 11.75 -52.93
CA ASP A 1056 -12.72 10.35 -53.20
C ASP A 1056 -11.53 9.77 -53.96
N LEU A 1057 -10.81 8.87 -53.31
CA LEU A 1057 -9.58 8.27 -53.81
C LEU A 1057 -9.57 6.76 -53.59
N ALA A 1058 -9.06 6.02 -54.57
CA ALA A 1058 -8.97 4.58 -54.52
C ALA A 1058 -7.72 4.06 -55.25
N GLY A 1059 -7.33 2.84 -54.92
CA GLY A 1059 -6.18 2.16 -55.52
C GLY A 1059 -6.04 0.71 -55.11
N THR A 1060 -4.86 0.16 -55.36
CA THR A 1060 -4.48 -1.20 -54.97
C THR A 1060 -3.15 -1.21 -54.21
N THR A 1061 -2.93 -2.25 -53.42
CA THR A 1061 -1.64 -2.64 -52.85
C THR A 1061 -1.49 -4.15 -52.97
N SER A 1062 -0.26 -4.66 -53.14
CA SER A 1062 0.01 -6.10 -53.05
C SER A 1062 -0.01 -6.64 -51.62
N GLN A 1063 -0.05 -5.77 -50.61
CA GLN A 1063 -0.05 -6.16 -49.20
C GLN A 1063 -1.47 -6.32 -48.63
N THR A 1064 -1.65 -7.28 -47.72
CA THR A 1064 -2.87 -7.43 -46.92
C THR A 1064 -2.55 -7.12 -45.46
N GLY A 1065 -3.44 -6.39 -44.77
CA GLY A 1065 -3.23 -5.97 -43.37
C GLY A 1065 -2.38 -4.71 -43.17
N THR A 1066 -1.86 -4.07 -44.22
CA THR A 1066 -1.14 -2.78 -44.10
C THR A 1066 -2.11 -1.60 -43.86
N VAL A 1067 -1.63 -0.58 -43.16
CA VAL A 1067 -2.33 0.68 -42.91
C VAL A 1067 -1.86 1.73 -43.91
N LEU A 1068 -2.80 2.33 -44.65
CA LEU A 1068 -2.51 3.37 -45.66
C LEU A 1068 -2.99 4.74 -45.17
N THR A 1069 -2.05 5.64 -44.86
CA THR A 1069 -2.34 7.05 -44.53
C THR A 1069 -2.31 7.90 -45.80
N ILE A 1070 -3.32 8.75 -45.99
CA ILE A 1070 -3.52 9.53 -47.21
C ILE A 1070 -3.43 11.03 -46.91
N THR A 1071 -2.55 11.74 -47.60
CA THR A 1071 -2.28 13.17 -47.40
C THR A 1071 -2.40 13.95 -48.71
N ALA A 1072 -3.31 14.92 -48.78
CA ALA A 1072 -3.50 15.78 -49.96
C ALA A 1072 -2.74 17.11 -49.83
N ALA A 1073 -2.21 17.62 -50.94
CA ALA A 1073 -1.64 18.96 -51.01
C ALA A 1073 -2.76 20.01 -51.11
N THR A 1074 -2.85 20.90 -50.11
CA THR A 1074 -3.87 21.97 -50.05
C THR A 1074 -3.24 23.35 -50.05
N THR A 1075 -4.06 24.40 -50.23
CA THR A 1075 -3.64 25.80 -50.16
C THR A 1075 -3.06 26.21 -48.80
N GLY A 1076 -3.35 25.45 -47.73
CA GLY A 1076 -2.81 25.67 -46.38
C GLY A 1076 -1.69 24.70 -45.98
N GLY A 1077 -1.12 23.95 -46.93
CA GLY A 1077 -0.13 22.90 -46.67
C GLY A 1077 -0.67 21.48 -46.81
N PRO A 1078 0.09 20.45 -46.40
CA PRO A 1078 -0.36 19.06 -46.45
C PRO A 1078 -1.52 18.80 -45.48
N LEU A 1079 -2.60 18.18 -45.96
CA LEU A 1079 -3.78 17.81 -45.18
C LEU A 1079 -3.94 16.29 -45.15
N VAL A 1080 -3.89 15.69 -43.96
CA VAL A 1080 -4.17 14.27 -43.77
C VAL A 1080 -5.68 14.04 -43.91
N LEU A 1081 -6.09 13.21 -44.86
CA LEU A 1081 -7.48 12.85 -45.12
C LEU A 1081 -7.97 11.67 -44.26
N GLY A 1082 -7.02 10.93 -43.66
CA GLY A 1082 -7.27 9.77 -42.79
C GLY A 1082 -6.63 8.49 -43.30
N THR A 1083 -7.10 7.36 -42.77
CA THR A 1083 -6.69 6.01 -43.15
C THR A 1083 -7.68 5.43 -44.17
N ALA A 1084 -7.18 4.73 -45.19
CA ALA A 1084 -8.04 4.09 -46.19
C ALA A 1084 -8.73 2.82 -45.68
N THR A 1085 -9.97 2.59 -46.10
CA THR A 1085 -10.65 1.31 -45.93
C THR A 1085 -10.05 0.28 -46.87
N MET A 1086 -9.70 -0.90 -46.35
CA MET A 1086 -9.06 -1.99 -47.08
C MET A 1086 -10.04 -3.11 -47.40
N THR A 1087 -10.02 -3.61 -48.65
CA THR A 1087 -10.82 -4.75 -49.11
C THR A 1087 -9.90 -5.79 -49.75
N PRO A 1088 -9.69 -6.97 -49.13
CA PRO A 1088 -8.81 -8.00 -49.67
C PRO A 1088 -9.19 -8.48 -51.07
N THR A 1089 -8.19 -8.87 -51.86
CA THR A 1089 -8.31 -9.53 -53.16
C THR A 1089 -7.38 -10.73 -53.19
N GLY A 1090 -7.51 -11.61 -54.20
CA GLY A 1090 -6.66 -12.81 -54.32
C GLY A 1090 -5.17 -12.56 -54.55
N THR A 1091 -4.73 -11.30 -54.69
CA THR A 1091 -3.34 -10.90 -54.96
C THR A 1091 -2.91 -9.65 -54.18
N GLY A 1092 -3.59 -9.31 -53.08
CA GLY A 1092 -3.35 -8.09 -52.31
C GLY A 1092 -4.64 -7.50 -51.77
N ALA A 1093 -4.81 -6.18 -51.86
CA ALA A 1093 -6.05 -5.51 -51.47
C ALA A 1093 -6.35 -4.24 -52.30
N ARG A 1094 -7.63 -3.89 -52.39
CA ARG A 1094 -8.11 -2.60 -52.90
C ARG A 1094 -8.32 -1.65 -51.72
N TRP A 1095 -7.84 -0.42 -51.84
CA TRP A 1095 -8.07 0.64 -50.86
C TRP A 1095 -8.99 1.71 -51.41
N ARG A 1096 -9.79 2.33 -50.53
CA ARG A 1096 -10.55 3.54 -50.82
C ARG A 1096 -10.64 4.44 -49.60
N ILE A 1097 -10.64 5.74 -49.82
CA ILE A 1097 -11.03 6.75 -48.82
C ILE A 1097 -12.04 7.71 -49.44
N SER A 1098 -13.04 8.10 -48.64
CA SER A 1098 -13.93 9.21 -48.96
C SER A 1098 -13.99 10.13 -47.75
N ALA A 1099 -13.61 11.40 -47.95
CA ALA A 1099 -13.49 12.38 -46.88
C ALA A 1099 -14.18 13.69 -47.26
N SER A 1100 -14.79 14.36 -46.28
CA SER A 1100 -15.31 15.73 -46.43
C SER A 1100 -14.48 16.68 -45.56
N THR A 1101 -13.92 17.73 -46.15
CA THR A 1101 -13.17 18.76 -45.42
C THR A 1101 -13.76 20.15 -45.69
N THR A 1102 -13.46 21.10 -44.81
CA THR A 1102 -13.83 22.52 -44.95
C THR A 1102 -12.61 23.40 -44.74
N GLY A 1103 -12.54 24.53 -45.45
CA GLY A 1103 -11.44 25.49 -45.33
C GLY A 1103 -10.48 25.43 -46.52
N ASN A 1104 -9.27 24.88 -46.31
CA ASN A 1104 -8.22 24.86 -47.34
C ASN A 1104 -8.54 23.86 -48.47
N GLY A 1105 -8.61 24.37 -49.70
CA GLY A 1105 -8.90 23.59 -50.91
C GLY A 1105 -7.64 22.97 -51.54
N PRO A 1106 -7.79 22.20 -52.63
CA PRO A 1106 -6.66 21.65 -53.38
C PRO A 1106 -5.64 22.72 -53.79
N SER A 1107 -4.35 22.39 -53.73
CA SER A 1107 -3.28 23.28 -54.21
C SER A 1107 -3.37 23.51 -55.73
N ALA A 1108 -2.60 24.47 -56.26
CA ALA A 1108 -2.56 24.78 -57.69
C ALA A 1108 -2.08 23.61 -58.57
N THR A 1109 -1.29 22.70 -58.00
CA THR A 1109 -0.86 21.42 -58.59
C THR A 1109 -1.27 20.30 -57.62
N PRO A 1110 -2.57 19.94 -57.60
CA PRO A 1110 -3.10 19.13 -56.52
C PRO A 1110 -2.64 17.68 -56.64
N THR A 1111 -1.96 17.22 -55.61
CA THR A 1111 -1.42 15.86 -55.50
C THR A 1111 -1.86 15.24 -54.19
N VAL A 1112 -1.90 13.90 -54.17
CA VAL A 1112 -2.04 13.10 -52.97
C VAL A 1112 -0.78 12.27 -52.79
N THR A 1113 -0.35 12.06 -51.54
CA THR A 1113 0.65 11.06 -51.17
C THR A 1113 0.00 10.01 -50.28
N ILE A 1114 0.20 8.75 -50.62
CA ILE A 1114 -0.27 7.59 -49.87
C ILE A 1114 0.96 6.93 -49.28
N LYS A 1115 1.02 6.84 -47.95
CA LYS A 1115 2.11 6.17 -47.22
C LYS A 1115 1.58 4.92 -46.54
N SER A 1116 2.25 3.81 -46.78
CA SER A 1116 1.97 2.50 -46.19
C SER A 1116 2.77 2.27 -44.93
N SER A 1117 2.22 1.53 -43.95
CA SER A 1117 2.95 1.12 -42.75
C SER A 1117 4.16 0.21 -43.07
N SER A 1118 4.17 -0.47 -44.22
CA SER A 1118 5.34 -1.18 -44.77
C SER A 1118 6.41 -0.25 -45.39
N GLY A 1119 6.31 1.07 -45.24
CA GLY A 1119 7.32 2.05 -45.66
C GLY A 1119 7.22 2.52 -47.12
N ARG A 1120 6.40 1.88 -47.96
CA ARG A 1120 6.16 2.33 -49.34
C ARG A 1120 5.38 3.65 -49.36
N SER A 1121 5.78 4.57 -50.23
CA SER A 1121 5.08 5.84 -50.45
C SER A 1121 4.89 6.09 -51.94
N VAL A 1122 3.70 6.55 -52.34
CA VAL A 1122 3.36 6.88 -53.74
C VAL A 1122 2.60 8.19 -53.80
N THR A 1123 3.03 9.08 -54.69
CA THR A 1123 2.39 10.38 -54.95
C THR A 1123 1.71 10.37 -56.32
N ALA A 1124 0.47 10.84 -56.40
CA ALA A 1124 -0.33 10.89 -57.62
C ALA A 1124 -1.07 12.25 -57.77
N PRO A 1125 -1.36 12.71 -59.00
CA PRO A 1125 -2.17 13.90 -59.23
C PRO A 1125 -3.65 13.66 -58.86
N ILE A 1126 -4.33 14.70 -58.39
CA ILE A 1126 -5.77 14.69 -58.08
C ILE A 1126 -6.54 15.44 -59.19
N SER A 1127 -7.61 14.86 -59.70
CA SER A 1127 -8.56 15.57 -60.58
C SER A 1127 -9.53 16.41 -59.75
N VAL A 1128 -9.49 17.72 -59.90
CA VAL A 1128 -10.47 18.67 -59.32
C VAL A 1128 -11.73 18.69 -60.19
N ARG A 1129 -12.91 18.66 -59.57
CA ARG A 1129 -14.23 18.62 -60.21
C ARG A 1129 -15.26 19.53 -59.53
#